data_AF-A0A1M5TTD7-F1
#
_entry.id   AF-A0A1M5TTD7-F1
#
_cell.length_a   1.000
_cell.length_b   1.000
_cell.length_c   1.000
_cell.angle_alpha   90.00
_cell.angle_beta   90.00
_cell.angle_gamma   90.00
#
_symmetry.space_group_name_H-M   'P 1'
#
loop_
_entity.id
_entity.type
_entity.pdbx_description
1 polymer ?
#
loop_
_entity_poly.entity_id
_entity_poly.type
_entity_poly.pdbx_seq_one_letter_code
_entity_poly.pdbx_strand_id
1 'polypeptide(L)'
;MTLGALRERLRSRTVLIVLLGVVIAAGLITTLAVTGADPTVRSRSQFVTGTPEPDGTAVRLDTTLYLPETTPAPAVLLTQGFGGDKSGLRSDAERFARSGYVVLTYTARGFGKSGGKIHFASPRYEVADAKLLVTYLSQRDEVKRSGGQAQIAAAGSSYGGGLSLLLAGYDPRVKAVSADITWNDLEQAFFPNFGGTGPGPFKKLWVGQLFGNGFGDRTSGGLQALLGGRREPTVSGTPTCGRFAADVCRAYQQSAARGAPTAALRTLMREASPATILSRIKAPTQLTQGEQDSLFPLSQADANARGIAATGTPVSVSWRAGGHDNSAAGGSTAANNAISWFGKVFAGDDLRGAQPFTYSQDDGVISAETGDSERSTMRAAAYPTLAFGSGKTTGYALTGRPQTVSSPAGGVPAVITSIPGLGGISGRFDRALAVLPSAPGQTALFSTATIDNDTTVVGRSNVRITVTARNSTDTVLFAGLRDLAPDGSYTLPSQLVSPLRVTGLTPGQPKTVDVALPTVVQHVLPGHRLVLSVSTSDFAYAGPAEPRSYTIGLAAEATPLRVASGVKGTEVSGGFPLGWLFAGLGACLLVALLVGAVFLRRRRVLRPDPDLTDVPVSVRNLVKEYSGGYRAVDDISFRVEKGQVVGLLGPNGAGKTTALRVLVGLITPTSGELHVFGQPVAPGAPVLSRLGSFIEGPGFLPHLTGRENLRLYWAATGRPDDEAEFTVALDIAGLGGSIDRRVRTYSQGMRQRLGIAQAMLGLPELLVLDEPTNGLDPPQIAEMREVMKQYADTGRTVVVSSHLLSEVEQTCTHVVVMHKGRVVSAGSVDEISGTDGAQLAVGDPARAAEILAAAGVDAELVPARRSLEDVFLELIGEEVDVSG
;
A
#
# COMPACT_ATOMS: atom_id res chain seq x y z
N MET A 1 -3.10 28.90 -38.67
CA MET A 1 -3.89 28.27 -37.58
C MET A 1 -4.28 29.37 -36.60
N THR A 2 -5.58 29.64 -36.45
CA THR A 2 -6.10 30.77 -35.66
C THR A 2 -5.98 30.50 -34.14
N LEU A 3 -5.70 31.55 -33.35
CA LEU A 3 -5.52 31.50 -31.89
C LEU A 3 -6.71 30.87 -31.12
N GLY A 4 -7.91 30.82 -31.71
CA GLY A 4 -9.08 30.16 -31.13
C GLY A 4 -8.89 28.64 -30.93
N ALA A 5 -8.25 27.97 -31.88
CA ALA A 5 -8.03 26.52 -31.83
C ALA A 5 -6.97 26.11 -30.79
N LEU A 6 -6.05 27.02 -30.43
CA LEU A 6 -5.06 26.80 -29.37
C LEU A 6 -5.69 26.95 -27.98
N ARG A 7 -6.63 27.89 -27.82
CA ARG A 7 -7.37 28.15 -26.56
C ARG A 7 -8.33 27.01 -26.20
N GLU A 8 -8.96 26.36 -27.18
CA GLU A 8 -9.78 25.17 -26.95
C GLU A 8 -8.93 23.94 -26.59
N ARG A 9 -7.78 23.75 -27.23
CA ARG A 9 -6.85 22.65 -26.91
C ARG A 9 -6.20 22.79 -25.52
N LEU A 10 -5.92 24.02 -25.07
CA LEU A 10 -5.40 24.29 -23.73
C LEU A 10 -6.48 24.10 -22.65
N ARG A 11 -7.73 24.55 -22.88
CA ARG A 11 -8.87 24.27 -21.98
C ARG A 11 -9.18 22.78 -21.85
N SER A 12 -9.11 22.04 -22.96
CA SER A 12 -9.25 20.57 -22.96
C SER A 12 -8.16 19.90 -22.13
N ARG A 13 -6.90 20.37 -22.20
CA ARG A 13 -5.80 19.84 -21.38
C ARG A 13 -5.93 20.15 -19.90
N THR A 14 -6.40 21.35 -19.51
CA THR A 14 -6.61 21.66 -18.09
C THR A 14 -7.77 20.86 -17.50
N VAL A 15 -8.85 20.67 -18.27
CA VAL A 15 -9.96 19.79 -17.88
C VAL A 15 -9.50 18.33 -17.79
N LEU A 16 -8.65 17.87 -18.71
CA LEU A 16 -8.06 16.53 -18.68
C LEU A 16 -7.12 16.34 -17.48
N ILE A 17 -6.30 17.34 -17.13
CA ILE A 17 -5.39 17.30 -15.97
C ILE A 17 -6.19 17.30 -14.66
N VAL A 18 -7.27 18.08 -14.58
CA VAL A 18 -8.16 18.08 -13.41
C VAL A 18 -8.94 16.78 -13.32
N LEU A 19 -9.46 16.25 -14.43
CA LEU A 19 -10.09 14.92 -14.47
C LEU A 19 -9.10 13.82 -14.09
N LEU A 20 -7.86 13.88 -14.58
CA LEU A 20 -6.81 12.93 -14.22
C LEU A 20 -6.44 13.05 -12.75
N GLY A 21 -6.35 14.26 -12.22
CA GLY A 21 -6.14 14.52 -10.79
C GLY A 21 -7.30 14.04 -9.92
N VAL A 22 -8.54 14.18 -10.39
CA VAL A 22 -9.74 13.65 -9.71
C VAL A 22 -9.83 12.13 -9.83
N VAL A 23 -9.41 11.52 -10.94
CA VAL A 23 -9.33 10.06 -11.10
C VAL A 23 -8.22 9.48 -10.23
N ILE A 24 -7.06 10.15 -10.16
CA ILE A 24 -5.97 9.77 -9.26
C ILE A 24 -6.40 9.95 -7.80
N ALA A 25 -7.05 11.06 -7.45
CA ALA A 25 -7.55 11.30 -6.10
C ALA A 25 -8.71 10.37 -5.74
N ALA A 26 -9.63 10.07 -6.67
CA ALA A 26 -10.69 9.10 -6.47
C ALA A 26 -10.13 7.68 -6.38
N GLY A 27 -9.08 7.35 -7.15
CA GLY A 27 -8.29 6.13 -7.04
C GLY A 27 -7.58 6.04 -5.68
N LEU A 28 -7.03 7.15 -5.19
CA LEU A 28 -6.39 7.26 -3.88
C LEU A 28 -7.41 7.17 -2.74
N ILE A 29 -8.59 7.78 -2.89
CA ILE A 29 -9.68 7.77 -1.92
C ILE A 29 -10.38 6.41 -1.93
N THR A 30 -10.52 5.72 -3.06
CA THR A 30 -11.01 4.33 -3.09
C THR A 30 -9.98 3.36 -2.54
N THR A 31 -8.68 3.55 -2.80
CA THR A 31 -7.65 2.77 -2.08
C THR A 31 -7.69 3.10 -0.59
N LEU A 32 -7.82 4.36 -0.17
CA LEU A 32 -7.91 4.76 1.24
C LEU A 32 -9.23 4.36 1.94
N ALA A 33 -10.35 4.28 1.21
CA ALA A 33 -11.64 3.84 1.71
C ALA A 33 -11.79 2.32 1.72
N VAL A 34 -11.10 1.61 0.81
CA VAL A 34 -10.92 0.15 0.87
C VAL A 34 -9.88 -0.21 1.94
N THR A 35 -8.91 0.67 2.22
CA THR A 35 -8.04 0.61 3.40
C THR A 35 -8.59 1.47 4.54
N GLY A 36 -9.93 1.50 4.72
CA GLY A 36 -10.49 1.99 5.97
C GLY A 36 -9.69 1.34 7.11
N ALA A 37 -9.17 2.15 8.03
CA ALA A 37 -8.31 1.66 9.10
C ALA A 37 -8.99 0.45 9.73
N ASP A 38 -8.45 -0.75 9.46
CA ASP A 38 -9.07 -2.00 9.87
C ASP A 38 -9.36 -1.89 11.37
N PRO A 39 -10.58 -2.21 11.84
CA PRO A 39 -10.88 -2.14 13.26
C PRO A 39 -9.81 -2.91 14.01
N THR A 40 -9.13 -2.23 14.93
CA THR A 40 -7.98 -2.77 15.65
C THR A 40 -8.39 -4.05 16.37
N VAL A 41 -7.88 -5.19 15.91
CA VAL A 41 -8.14 -6.49 16.54
C VAL A 41 -7.56 -6.48 17.94
N ARG A 42 -8.42 -6.62 18.96
CA ARG A 42 -7.98 -6.70 20.36
C ARG A 42 -7.20 -8.00 20.55
N SER A 43 -6.00 -7.91 21.12
CA SER A 43 -5.18 -9.09 21.40
C SER A 43 -4.55 -9.05 22.79
N ARG A 44 -4.34 -10.23 23.38
CA ARG A 44 -3.71 -10.39 24.70
C ARG A 44 -2.70 -11.53 24.67
N SER A 45 -1.45 -11.21 24.98
CA SER A 45 -0.39 -12.22 25.14
C SER A 45 -0.32 -12.73 26.57
N GLN A 46 -0.08 -14.02 26.74
CA GLN A 46 0.16 -14.67 28.03
C GLN A 46 0.85 -16.01 27.83
N PHE A 47 1.36 -16.56 28.93
CA PHE A 47 1.85 -17.94 28.94
C PHE A 47 0.76 -18.90 29.43
N VAL A 48 0.61 -20.02 28.74
CA VAL A 48 -0.22 -21.16 29.16
C VAL A 48 0.69 -22.30 29.59
N THR A 49 0.32 -23.02 30.64
CA THR A 49 1.07 -24.19 31.10
C THR A 49 1.06 -25.30 30.05
N GLY A 50 2.24 -25.79 29.68
CA GLY A 50 2.42 -26.94 28.81
C GLY A 50 2.73 -28.22 29.60
N THR A 51 2.83 -29.33 28.89
CA THR A 51 3.18 -30.64 29.44
C THR A 51 4.65 -30.63 29.90
N PRO A 52 4.98 -31.07 31.13
CA PRO A 52 6.37 -31.11 31.59
C PRO A 52 7.27 -31.98 30.70
N GLU A 53 8.57 -31.71 30.74
CA GLU A 53 9.60 -32.57 30.14
C GLU A 53 9.76 -33.90 30.92
N PRO A 54 10.37 -34.95 30.35
CA PRO A 54 10.55 -36.23 31.03
C PRO A 54 11.24 -36.15 32.41
N ASP A 55 12.09 -35.14 32.61
CA ASP A 55 12.82 -34.87 33.85
C ASP A 55 12.00 -34.08 34.89
N GLY A 56 10.74 -33.78 34.58
CA GLY A 56 9.84 -32.99 35.43
C GLY A 56 9.95 -31.47 35.22
N THR A 57 10.80 -30.99 34.32
CA THR A 57 10.93 -29.55 34.04
C THR A 57 9.60 -28.98 33.55
N ALA A 58 9.10 -27.94 34.22
CA ALA A 58 7.86 -27.27 33.84
C ALA A 58 8.01 -26.54 32.49
N VAL A 59 7.00 -26.68 31.62
CA VAL A 59 6.96 -26.03 30.31
C VAL A 59 5.88 -24.95 30.30
N ARG A 60 6.19 -23.79 29.73
CA ARG A 60 5.24 -22.70 29.47
C ARG A 60 5.24 -22.37 27.99
N LEU A 61 4.05 -22.26 27.42
CA LEU A 61 3.82 -21.95 26.02
C LEU A 61 3.46 -20.48 25.88
N ASP A 62 4.20 -19.75 25.05
CA ASP A 62 3.93 -18.36 24.74
C ASP A 62 2.75 -18.25 23.77
N THR A 63 1.65 -17.64 24.20
CA THR A 63 0.38 -17.57 23.45
C THR A 63 -0.06 -16.13 23.20
N THR A 64 -0.93 -15.94 22.22
CA THR A 64 -1.67 -14.69 22.00
C THR A 64 -3.11 -15.00 21.62
N LEU A 65 -4.04 -14.45 22.39
CA LEU A 65 -5.48 -14.51 22.12
C LEU A 65 -5.89 -13.27 21.33
N TYR A 66 -6.59 -13.45 20.22
CA TYR A 66 -7.18 -12.38 19.40
C TYR A 66 -8.70 -12.49 19.50
N LEU A 67 -9.36 -11.36 19.70
CA LEU A 67 -10.80 -11.29 19.90
C LEU A 67 -11.48 -10.59 18.72
N PRO A 68 -12.60 -11.14 18.23
CA PRO A 68 -13.45 -10.45 17.27
C PRO A 68 -14.17 -9.28 17.97
N GLU A 69 -14.89 -8.48 17.18
CA GLU A 69 -15.72 -7.40 17.71
C GLU A 69 -16.83 -7.92 18.64
N THR A 70 -17.47 -9.03 18.26
CA THR A 70 -18.57 -9.65 19.01
C THR A 70 -18.16 -10.99 19.59
N THR A 71 -18.32 -11.15 20.90
CA THR A 71 -18.18 -12.42 21.64
C THR A 71 -19.45 -12.70 22.45
N PRO A 72 -19.79 -13.97 22.76
CA PRO A 72 -19.05 -15.20 22.46
C PRO A 72 -19.05 -15.59 20.98
N ALA A 73 -17.92 -16.11 20.48
CA ALA A 73 -17.77 -16.54 19.09
C ALA A 73 -17.03 -17.88 18.95
N PRO A 74 -17.18 -18.62 17.83
CA PRO A 74 -16.41 -19.84 17.60
C PRO A 74 -14.91 -19.57 17.68
N ALA A 75 -14.16 -20.53 18.21
CA ALA A 75 -12.72 -20.38 18.42
C ALA A 75 -11.89 -21.15 17.38
N VAL A 76 -10.71 -20.64 17.08
CA VAL A 76 -9.71 -21.30 16.22
C VAL A 76 -8.37 -21.35 16.96
N LEU A 77 -7.83 -22.55 17.12
CA LEU A 77 -6.42 -22.74 17.50
C LEU A 77 -5.57 -22.77 16.23
N LEU A 78 -4.75 -21.74 16.05
CA LEU A 78 -3.78 -21.71 14.95
C LEU A 78 -2.48 -22.37 15.40
N THR A 79 -2.17 -23.48 14.74
CA THR A 79 -0.97 -24.28 14.95
C THR A 79 0.15 -23.80 14.03
N GLN A 80 1.34 -23.62 14.59
CA GLN A 80 2.46 -23.05 13.85
C GLN A 80 3.17 -24.05 12.94
N GLY A 81 3.77 -23.55 11.86
CA GLY A 81 4.75 -24.28 11.06
C GLY A 81 6.06 -24.53 11.83
N PHE A 82 6.87 -25.47 11.33
CA PHE A 82 8.14 -25.84 11.97
C PHE A 82 9.15 -24.69 11.88
N GLY A 83 9.85 -24.36 12.97
CA GLY A 83 10.78 -23.22 13.00
C GLY A 83 10.10 -21.84 13.10
N GLY A 84 8.77 -21.81 13.06
CA GLY A 84 7.95 -20.62 13.25
C GLY A 84 7.79 -20.22 14.72
N ASP A 85 7.13 -19.08 14.92
CA ASP A 85 6.63 -18.62 16.20
C ASP A 85 5.27 -17.94 16.01
N LYS A 86 4.59 -17.61 17.11
CA LYS A 86 3.25 -17.01 17.07
C LYS A 86 3.15 -15.69 16.28
N SER A 87 4.26 -14.96 16.08
CA SER A 87 4.25 -13.71 15.33
C SER A 87 4.07 -13.94 13.83
N GLY A 88 4.56 -15.07 13.30
CA GLY A 88 4.34 -15.49 11.92
C GLY A 88 2.87 -15.81 11.60
N LEU A 89 2.05 -16.07 12.63
CA LEU A 89 0.62 -16.35 12.51
C LEU A 89 -0.26 -15.10 12.70
N ARG A 90 0.34 -13.93 12.97
CA ARG A 90 -0.40 -12.72 13.35
C ARG A 90 -1.39 -12.28 12.27
N SER A 91 -0.95 -12.24 11.01
CA SER A 91 -1.78 -11.79 9.88
C SER A 91 -3.03 -12.68 9.71
N ASP A 92 -2.84 -14.00 9.79
CA ASP A 92 -3.94 -14.95 9.71
C ASP A 92 -4.85 -14.84 10.94
N ALA A 93 -4.29 -14.68 12.14
CA ALA A 93 -5.07 -14.52 13.35
C ALA A 93 -5.95 -13.27 13.33
N GLU A 94 -5.43 -12.13 12.87
CA GLU A 94 -6.19 -10.90 12.69
C GLU A 94 -7.30 -11.07 11.65
N ARG A 95 -7.03 -11.81 10.56
CA ARG A 95 -8.02 -12.12 9.53
C ARG A 95 -9.17 -13.01 10.05
N PHE A 96 -8.85 -14.06 10.80
CA PHE A 96 -9.86 -14.88 11.48
C PHE A 96 -10.67 -14.05 12.49
N ALA A 97 -10.01 -13.20 13.28
CA ALA A 97 -10.69 -12.35 14.26
C ALA A 97 -11.64 -11.34 13.59
N ARG A 98 -11.22 -10.68 12.50
CA ARG A 98 -12.10 -9.83 11.67
C ARG A 98 -13.28 -10.61 11.07
N SER A 99 -13.10 -11.90 10.83
CA SER A 99 -14.15 -12.80 10.33
C SER A 99 -15.04 -13.38 11.43
N GLY A 100 -14.93 -12.88 12.68
CA GLY A 100 -15.82 -13.27 13.77
C GLY A 100 -15.36 -14.49 14.59
N TYR A 101 -14.07 -14.81 14.60
CA TYR A 101 -13.54 -15.93 15.40
C TYR A 101 -12.69 -15.46 16.59
N VAL A 102 -12.78 -16.16 17.72
CA VAL A 102 -11.77 -16.06 18.78
C VAL A 102 -10.55 -16.86 18.35
N VAL A 103 -9.37 -16.26 18.29
CA VAL A 103 -8.19 -16.95 17.77
C VAL A 103 -7.12 -17.07 18.84
N LEU A 104 -6.61 -18.29 19.04
CA LEU A 104 -5.42 -18.50 19.85
C LEU A 104 -4.25 -18.89 18.94
N THR A 105 -3.22 -18.06 18.92
CA THR A 105 -1.91 -18.44 18.38
C THR A 105 -0.99 -18.82 19.53
N TYR A 106 -0.02 -19.68 19.25
CA TYR A 106 1.00 -20.05 20.21
C TYR A 106 2.32 -20.37 19.53
N THR A 107 3.40 -20.19 20.28
CA THR A 107 4.71 -20.71 19.92
C THR A 107 4.85 -22.12 20.49
N ALA A 108 5.16 -23.12 19.67
CA ALA A 108 5.31 -24.50 20.17
C ALA A 108 6.54 -24.63 21.08
N ARG A 109 6.55 -25.67 21.93
CA ARG A 109 7.69 -25.98 22.81
C ARG A 109 9.01 -26.05 22.03
N GLY A 110 10.09 -25.60 22.64
CA GLY A 110 11.40 -25.55 21.99
C GLY A 110 11.52 -24.52 20.87
N PHE A 111 10.60 -23.55 20.76
CA PHE A 111 10.71 -22.41 19.83
C PHE A 111 10.43 -21.08 20.54
N GLY A 112 10.98 -19.99 19.99
CA GLY A 112 10.75 -18.62 20.45
C GLY A 112 10.90 -18.47 21.96
N LYS A 113 9.85 -17.95 22.62
CA LYS A 113 9.80 -17.75 24.09
C LYS A 113 9.19 -18.93 24.85
N SER A 114 8.74 -19.98 24.15
CA SER A 114 8.19 -21.17 24.80
C SER A 114 9.30 -22.05 25.38
N GLY A 115 9.05 -22.65 26.53
CA GLY A 115 9.97 -23.60 27.16
C GLY A 115 9.97 -24.98 26.49
N GLY A 116 10.69 -25.93 27.09
CA GLY A 116 10.71 -27.34 26.65
C GLY A 116 11.61 -27.62 25.43
N LYS A 117 11.51 -28.84 24.92
CA LYS A 117 12.27 -29.35 23.76
C LYS A 117 11.35 -29.74 22.61
N ILE A 118 11.89 -29.77 21.38
CA ILE A 118 11.14 -30.21 20.20
C ILE A 118 11.04 -31.74 20.24
N HIS A 119 9.80 -32.24 20.26
CA HIS A 119 9.48 -33.68 20.33
C HIS A 119 8.83 -34.18 19.04
N PHE A 120 8.89 -33.40 17.97
CA PHE A 120 8.58 -33.82 16.61
C PHE A 120 7.14 -34.35 16.44
N ALA A 121 6.16 -33.51 16.82
CA ALA A 121 4.72 -33.75 16.75
C ALA A 121 4.27 -34.95 17.60
N SER A 122 5.06 -35.29 18.63
CA SER A 122 4.76 -36.39 19.53
C SER A 122 3.37 -36.23 20.18
N PRO A 123 2.55 -37.30 20.16
CA PRO A 123 1.30 -37.37 20.91
C PRO A 123 1.44 -37.05 22.41
N ARG A 124 2.60 -37.35 23.00
CA ARG A 124 2.88 -37.21 24.43
C ARG A 124 3.26 -35.78 24.85
N TYR A 125 3.71 -34.97 23.89
CA TYR A 125 4.27 -33.64 24.17
C TYR A 125 3.55 -32.56 23.38
N GLU A 126 3.81 -32.42 22.08
CA GLU A 126 3.26 -31.31 21.29
C GLU A 126 1.75 -31.43 21.04
N VAL A 127 1.23 -32.64 20.82
CA VAL A 127 -0.22 -32.84 20.75
C VAL A 127 -0.86 -32.66 22.13
N ALA A 128 -0.20 -33.14 23.20
CA ALA A 128 -0.67 -32.97 24.57
C ALA A 128 -0.74 -31.47 24.97
N ASP A 129 0.24 -30.67 24.54
CA ASP A 129 0.23 -29.22 24.66
C ASP A 129 -0.94 -28.60 23.93
N ALA A 130 -1.16 -28.99 22.67
CA ALA A 130 -2.30 -28.50 21.90
C ALA A 130 -3.64 -28.86 22.58
N LYS A 131 -3.75 -30.02 23.25
CA LYS A 131 -4.92 -30.38 24.07
C LYS A 131 -5.10 -29.47 25.29
N LEU A 132 -4.00 -29.06 25.94
CA LEU A 132 -4.04 -28.08 27.03
C LEU A 132 -4.50 -26.70 26.52
N LEU A 133 -4.09 -26.30 25.31
CA LEU A 133 -4.57 -25.09 24.66
C LEU A 133 -6.06 -25.16 24.29
N VAL A 134 -6.55 -26.33 23.85
CA VAL A 134 -8.00 -26.57 23.65
C VAL A 134 -8.74 -26.49 24.99
N THR A 135 -8.18 -27.04 26.08
CA THR A 135 -8.75 -26.87 27.43
C THR A 135 -8.81 -25.41 27.82
N TYR A 136 -7.72 -24.66 27.63
CA TYR A 136 -7.66 -23.23 27.89
C TYR A 136 -8.77 -22.47 27.14
N LEU A 137 -8.92 -22.70 25.83
CA LEU A 137 -9.99 -22.10 25.03
C LEU A 137 -11.39 -22.50 25.50
N SER A 138 -11.59 -23.78 25.86
CA SER A 138 -12.91 -24.27 26.28
C SER A 138 -13.44 -23.66 27.58
N GLN A 139 -12.55 -23.11 28.40
CA GLN A 139 -12.86 -22.45 29.67
C GLN A 139 -13.08 -20.95 29.54
N ARG A 140 -12.91 -20.37 28.35
CA ARG A 140 -13.10 -18.95 28.09
C ARG A 140 -14.57 -18.59 27.96
N ASP A 141 -14.93 -17.40 28.43
CA ASP A 141 -16.26 -16.83 28.25
C ASP A 141 -16.44 -16.27 26.84
N GLU A 142 -15.34 -15.87 26.19
CA GLU A 142 -15.35 -15.37 24.82
C GLU A 142 -15.67 -16.45 23.78
N VAL A 143 -15.59 -17.73 24.15
CA VAL A 143 -15.78 -18.86 23.22
C VAL A 143 -17.23 -19.33 23.23
N LYS A 144 -17.85 -19.32 22.05
CA LYS A 144 -19.22 -19.77 21.83
C LYS A 144 -19.37 -21.25 22.15
N ARG A 145 -20.49 -21.59 22.78
CA ARG A 145 -20.88 -22.96 23.11
C ARG A 145 -22.14 -23.35 22.34
N SER A 146 -22.21 -24.60 21.89
CA SER A 146 -23.41 -25.21 21.31
C SER A 146 -23.63 -26.56 21.97
N GLY A 147 -24.84 -26.82 22.48
CA GLY A 147 -25.13 -28.03 23.26
C GLY A 147 -24.22 -28.20 24.49
N GLY A 148 -23.81 -27.10 25.12
CA GLY A 148 -22.88 -27.10 26.26
C GLY A 148 -21.40 -27.32 25.91
N GLN A 149 -21.06 -27.58 24.65
CA GLN A 149 -19.68 -27.80 24.21
C GLN A 149 -19.12 -26.57 23.50
N ALA A 150 -17.85 -26.22 23.78
CA ALA A 150 -17.16 -25.13 23.11
C ALA A 150 -16.96 -25.45 21.61
N GLN A 151 -17.26 -24.48 20.75
CA GLN A 151 -17.03 -24.57 19.31
C GLN A 151 -15.57 -24.20 19.03
N ILE A 152 -14.70 -25.20 18.89
CA ILE A 152 -13.26 -25.01 18.66
C ILE A 152 -12.85 -25.71 17.37
N ALA A 153 -12.19 -24.99 16.47
CA ALA A 153 -11.54 -25.51 15.28
C ALA A 153 -10.01 -25.48 15.44
N ALA A 154 -9.31 -26.29 14.66
CA ALA A 154 -7.85 -26.26 14.55
C ALA A 154 -7.44 -26.02 13.09
N ALA A 155 -6.49 -25.11 12.88
CA ALA A 155 -5.91 -24.88 11.56
C ALA A 155 -4.40 -24.72 11.60
N GLY A 156 -3.75 -25.07 10.50
CA GLY A 156 -2.34 -24.79 10.30
C GLY A 156 -1.83 -25.29 8.95
N SER A 157 -0.64 -24.85 8.60
CA SER A 157 0.08 -25.27 7.40
C SER A 157 1.31 -26.09 7.76
N SER A 158 1.73 -27.01 6.88
CA SER A 158 2.95 -27.82 7.04
C SER A 158 2.92 -28.57 8.37
N TYR A 159 3.90 -28.33 9.25
CA TYR A 159 3.93 -28.83 10.62
C TYR A 159 2.67 -28.57 11.43
N GLY A 160 2.11 -27.37 11.32
CA GLY A 160 0.85 -27.03 11.99
C GLY A 160 -0.33 -27.83 11.43
N GLY A 161 -0.37 -28.04 10.12
CA GLY A 161 -1.42 -28.84 9.48
C GLY A 161 -1.43 -30.28 10.01
N GLY A 162 -0.26 -30.89 10.14
CA GLY A 162 -0.11 -32.26 10.64
C GLY A 162 -0.48 -32.35 12.11
N LEU A 163 -0.05 -31.36 12.91
CA LEU A 163 -0.44 -31.24 14.31
C LEU A 163 -1.95 -31.02 14.49
N SER A 164 -2.59 -30.26 13.60
CA SER A 164 -4.05 -30.05 13.61
C SER A 164 -4.82 -31.35 13.35
N LEU A 165 -4.36 -32.16 12.40
CA LEU A 165 -4.94 -33.48 12.13
C LEU A 165 -4.74 -34.45 13.32
N LEU A 166 -3.53 -34.50 13.87
CA LEU A 166 -3.23 -35.30 15.07
C LEU A 166 -4.12 -34.86 16.24
N LEU A 167 -4.17 -33.56 16.54
CA LEU A 167 -4.99 -33.01 17.62
C LEU A 167 -6.46 -33.44 17.49
N ALA A 168 -7.04 -33.35 16.28
CA ALA A 168 -8.42 -33.76 16.05
C ALA A 168 -8.66 -35.27 16.23
N GLY A 169 -7.64 -36.10 16.00
CA GLY A 169 -7.69 -37.54 16.30
C GLY A 169 -7.52 -37.89 17.78
N TYR A 170 -6.88 -37.02 18.56
CA TYR A 170 -6.59 -37.21 20.00
C TYR A 170 -7.51 -36.41 20.94
N ASP A 171 -8.31 -35.48 20.43
CA ASP A 171 -9.20 -34.62 21.19
C ASP A 171 -10.55 -34.37 20.48
N PRO A 172 -11.65 -35.01 20.93
CA PRO A 172 -12.97 -34.88 20.31
C PRO A 172 -13.64 -33.52 20.53
N ARG A 173 -13.00 -32.62 21.30
CA ARG A 173 -13.46 -31.23 21.47
C ARG A 173 -13.19 -30.39 20.22
N VAL A 174 -12.26 -30.79 19.36
CA VAL A 174 -12.06 -30.15 18.06
C VAL A 174 -13.23 -30.50 17.14
N LYS A 175 -13.93 -29.48 16.65
CA LYS A 175 -15.16 -29.60 15.87
C LYS A 175 -14.97 -29.41 14.38
N ALA A 176 -13.89 -28.76 13.95
CA ALA A 176 -13.54 -28.58 12.55
C ALA A 176 -12.02 -28.51 12.38
N VAL A 177 -11.51 -28.96 11.24
CA VAL A 177 -10.07 -28.91 10.92
C VAL A 177 -9.86 -28.32 9.53
N SER A 178 -8.84 -27.47 9.39
CA SER A 178 -8.27 -27.12 8.09
C SER A 178 -6.76 -27.34 8.12
N ALA A 179 -6.25 -28.24 7.29
CA ALA A 179 -4.83 -28.55 7.21
C ALA A 179 -4.32 -28.26 5.79
N ASP A 180 -3.29 -27.41 5.71
CA ASP A 180 -2.67 -26.98 4.46
C ASP A 180 -1.24 -27.55 4.33
N ILE A 181 -0.86 -27.96 3.11
CA ILE A 181 0.50 -28.41 2.74
C ILE A 181 1.17 -29.37 3.74
N THR A 182 0.49 -30.44 4.15
CA THR A 182 0.95 -31.30 5.26
C THR A 182 1.08 -32.78 4.92
N TRP A 183 1.69 -33.56 5.82
CA TRP A 183 1.88 -34.99 5.65
C TRP A 183 0.69 -35.81 6.12
N ASN A 184 0.64 -37.03 5.61
CA ASN A 184 -0.09 -38.17 6.11
C ASN A 184 0.83 -39.13 6.87
N ASP A 185 2.00 -39.45 6.28
CA ASP A 185 2.99 -40.38 6.80
C ASP A 185 4.42 -39.80 6.65
N LEU A 186 5.10 -39.57 7.77
CA LEU A 186 6.47 -39.02 7.79
C LEU A 186 7.53 -40.03 7.36
N GLU A 187 7.32 -41.32 7.57
CA GLU A 187 8.24 -42.36 7.04
C GLU A 187 8.21 -42.31 5.51
N GLN A 188 7.01 -42.20 4.92
CA GLN A 188 6.87 -41.97 3.49
C GLN A 188 7.47 -40.63 3.08
N ALA A 189 7.22 -39.54 3.81
CA ALA A 189 7.73 -38.22 3.42
C ALA A 189 9.27 -38.13 3.41
N PHE A 190 9.93 -38.81 4.37
CA PHE A 190 11.40 -38.76 4.55
C PHE A 190 12.14 -39.85 3.77
N PHE A 191 11.49 -40.99 3.58
CA PHE A 191 12.01 -42.15 2.84
C PHE A 191 10.95 -42.63 1.83
N PRO A 192 10.58 -41.80 0.83
CA PRO A 192 9.48 -42.11 -0.08
C PRO A 192 9.79 -43.31 -0.94
N ASN A 193 8.91 -44.30 -0.94
CA ASN A 193 8.99 -45.43 -1.84
C ASN A 193 7.68 -45.61 -2.60
N PHE A 194 7.73 -45.36 -3.90
CA PHE A 194 6.57 -45.52 -4.78
C PHE A 194 6.62 -46.81 -5.60
N GLY A 195 7.59 -47.70 -5.34
CA GLY A 195 7.81 -48.97 -6.03
C GLY A 195 7.85 -50.18 -5.10
N GLY A 196 7.41 -50.03 -3.85
CA GLY A 196 7.46 -51.08 -2.84
C GLY A 196 6.88 -50.63 -1.49
N THR A 197 6.84 -51.56 -0.53
CA THR A 197 6.25 -51.32 0.80
C THR A 197 7.27 -50.98 1.90
N GLY A 198 8.57 -51.10 1.60
CA GLY A 198 9.66 -50.73 2.51
C GLY A 198 10.09 -49.27 2.36
N PRO A 199 10.99 -48.78 3.23
CA PRO A 199 11.49 -47.40 3.14
C PRO A 199 12.28 -47.15 1.86
N GLY A 200 12.08 -45.98 1.28
CA GLY A 200 12.71 -45.52 0.06
C GLY A 200 14.10 -44.90 0.26
N PRO A 201 14.65 -44.23 -0.76
CA PRO A 201 15.87 -43.45 -0.61
C PRO A 201 15.68 -42.28 0.37
N PHE A 202 16.72 -41.97 1.13
CA PHE A 202 16.70 -40.87 2.08
C PHE A 202 16.65 -39.52 1.38
N LYS A 203 15.64 -38.70 1.72
CA LYS A 203 15.44 -37.36 1.17
C LYS A 203 16.33 -36.31 1.85
N LYS A 204 17.64 -36.45 1.64
CA LYS A 204 18.71 -35.80 2.42
C LYS A 204 18.60 -34.28 2.54
N LEU A 205 18.27 -33.56 1.46
CA LEU A 205 18.26 -32.09 1.48
C LEU A 205 17.14 -31.56 2.38
N TRP A 206 15.95 -32.11 2.19
CA TRP A 206 14.75 -31.68 2.89
C TRP A 206 14.75 -32.02 4.37
N VAL A 207 15.05 -33.27 4.68
CA VAL A 207 15.12 -33.70 6.07
C VAL A 207 16.29 -32.99 6.76
N GLY A 208 17.41 -32.78 6.05
CA GLY A 208 18.53 -31.95 6.49
C GLY A 208 18.12 -30.53 6.85
N GLN A 209 17.35 -29.85 6.01
CA GLN A 209 16.85 -28.50 6.25
C GLN A 209 15.88 -28.43 7.43
N LEU A 210 14.93 -29.37 7.51
CA LEU A 210 13.96 -29.43 8.60
C LEU A 210 14.65 -29.58 9.96
N PHE A 211 15.55 -30.55 10.10
CA PHE A 211 16.29 -30.73 11.34
C PHE A 211 17.33 -29.63 11.57
N GLY A 212 17.94 -29.09 10.51
CA GLY A 212 18.82 -27.92 10.58
C GLY A 212 18.15 -26.71 11.25
N ASN A 213 16.88 -26.44 10.93
CA ASN A 213 16.10 -25.35 11.52
C ASN A 213 15.86 -25.51 13.04
N GLY A 214 15.96 -26.72 13.58
CA GLY A 214 15.86 -26.96 15.04
C GLY A 214 17.22 -27.00 15.76
N PHE A 215 18.34 -26.99 15.04
CA PHE A 215 19.68 -27.05 15.63
C PHE A 215 20.30 -25.68 15.95
N GLY A 216 19.85 -24.58 15.33
CA GLY A 216 20.44 -23.24 15.50
C GLY A 216 19.44 -22.12 15.85
N ASP A 217 19.96 -20.99 16.34
CA ASP A 217 19.21 -19.74 16.41
C ASP A 217 19.22 -19.06 15.02
N ARG A 218 18.07 -18.50 14.61
CA ARG A 218 17.79 -18.06 13.23
C ARG A 218 18.94 -17.26 12.62
N THR A 219 19.74 -17.89 11.76
CA THR A 219 20.49 -17.20 10.70
C THR A 219 20.38 -18.02 9.41
N SER A 220 19.85 -17.37 8.38
CA SER A 220 19.70 -17.83 7.01
C SER A 220 21.06 -18.08 6.35
N GLY A 221 21.78 -19.12 6.77
CA GLY A 221 23.18 -19.35 6.40
C GLY A 221 23.44 -20.57 5.50
N GLY A 222 22.42 -21.35 5.13
CA GLY A 222 22.61 -22.62 4.42
C GLY A 222 23.26 -22.47 3.03
N LEU A 223 22.91 -21.43 2.28
CA LEU A 223 23.45 -21.21 0.94
C LEU A 223 24.86 -20.60 0.94
N GLN A 224 25.20 -19.81 1.96
CA GLN A 224 26.50 -19.13 2.01
C GLN A 224 27.65 -20.08 2.33
N ALA A 225 27.36 -21.19 3.02
CA ALA A 225 28.31 -22.28 3.24
C ALA A 225 28.64 -23.06 1.95
N LEU A 226 27.69 -23.15 1.01
CA LEU A 226 27.91 -23.78 -0.31
C LEU A 226 28.72 -22.88 -1.27
N LEU A 227 28.80 -21.57 -0.99
CA LEU A 227 29.48 -20.56 -1.83
C LEU A 227 30.85 -20.13 -1.27
N GLY A 228 31.48 -20.93 -0.41
CA GLY A 228 32.90 -20.77 -0.07
C GLY A 228 33.24 -19.68 0.96
N GLY A 229 32.27 -19.17 1.73
CA GLY A 229 32.55 -18.27 2.84
C GLY A 229 33.20 -18.99 4.02
N ARG A 230 34.51 -18.79 4.23
CA ARG A 230 35.21 -19.28 5.42
C ARG A 230 34.65 -18.62 6.69
N ARG A 231 34.16 -19.44 7.61
CA ARG A 231 34.02 -19.07 9.03
C ARG A 231 34.68 -20.14 9.88
N GLU A 232 35.46 -19.70 10.86
CA GLU A 232 36.15 -20.60 11.80
C GLU A 232 35.14 -21.42 12.62
N PRO A 233 35.40 -22.71 12.84
CA PRO A 233 34.56 -23.54 13.67
C PRO A 233 34.86 -23.26 15.16
N THR A 234 33.88 -22.73 15.89
CA THR A 234 33.92 -22.77 17.36
C THR A 234 33.63 -24.20 17.82
N VAL A 235 34.70 -24.97 18.04
CA VAL A 235 34.60 -26.31 18.64
C VAL A 235 34.66 -26.15 20.16
N SER A 236 33.50 -26.23 20.82
CA SER A 236 33.40 -26.47 22.27
C SER A 236 32.07 -27.13 22.58
N GLY A 237 32.05 -28.47 22.58
CA GLY A 237 30.91 -29.27 23.05
C GLY A 237 30.52 -30.42 22.12
N THR A 238 30.11 -31.53 22.72
CA THR A 238 29.53 -32.71 22.07
C THR A 238 28.44 -32.32 21.07
N PRO A 239 28.28 -33.01 19.92
CA PRO A 239 27.53 -32.44 18.81
C PRO A 239 26.04 -32.19 19.13
N THR A 240 25.64 -30.93 19.00
CA THR A 240 24.65 -30.53 17.98
C THR A 240 23.22 -31.10 18.09
N CYS A 241 22.57 -31.09 19.26
CA CYS A 241 21.12 -31.39 19.34
C CYS A 241 20.21 -30.15 19.43
N GLY A 242 20.78 -28.94 19.60
CA GLY A 242 20.04 -27.68 19.61
C GLY A 242 18.79 -27.71 20.50
N ARG A 243 17.63 -27.47 19.88
CA ARG A 243 16.33 -27.43 20.58
C ARG A 243 15.58 -28.76 20.60
N PHE A 244 16.08 -29.81 19.95
CA PHE A 244 15.45 -31.12 19.94
C PHE A 244 15.62 -31.90 21.24
N ALA A 245 14.65 -32.76 21.53
CA ALA A 245 14.79 -33.81 22.52
C ALA A 245 15.92 -34.78 22.12
N ALA A 246 16.64 -35.31 23.11
CA ALA A 246 17.87 -36.07 22.89
C ALA A 246 17.63 -37.38 22.11
N ASP A 247 16.50 -38.03 22.33
CA ASP A 247 16.06 -39.23 21.63
C ASP A 247 15.71 -38.95 20.16
N VAL A 248 14.98 -37.88 19.88
CA VAL A 248 14.66 -37.41 18.52
C VAL A 248 15.93 -37.09 17.74
N CYS A 249 16.82 -36.29 18.34
CA CYS A 249 18.10 -35.91 17.76
C CYS A 249 18.95 -37.14 17.41
N ARG A 250 19.10 -38.08 18.36
CA ARG A 250 19.88 -39.30 18.17
C ARG A 250 19.29 -40.19 17.08
N ALA A 251 17.96 -40.36 17.06
CA ALA A 251 17.28 -41.17 16.05
C ALA A 251 17.46 -40.60 14.63
N TYR A 252 17.39 -39.28 14.48
CA TYR A 252 17.67 -38.60 13.23
C TYR A 252 19.13 -38.75 12.79
N GLN A 253 20.10 -38.38 13.64
CA GLN A 253 21.53 -38.42 13.31
C GLN A 253 21.97 -39.83 12.88
N GLN A 254 21.52 -40.87 13.59
CA GLN A 254 21.81 -42.26 13.24
C GLN A 254 21.18 -42.69 11.90
N SER A 255 20.01 -42.17 11.55
CA SER A 255 19.34 -42.51 10.29
C SER A 255 19.95 -41.74 9.12
N ALA A 256 20.28 -40.46 9.32
CA ALA A 256 20.97 -39.62 8.35
C ALA A 256 22.35 -40.17 7.99
N ALA A 257 23.14 -40.58 9.00
CA ALA A 257 24.46 -41.20 8.79
C ALA A 257 24.38 -42.51 8.00
N ARG A 258 23.29 -43.27 8.14
CA ARG A 258 23.08 -44.55 7.42
C ARG A 258 22.40 -44.39 6.06
N GLY A 259 21.80 -43.24 5.77
CA GLY A 259 20.92 -43.05 4.61
C GLY A 259 19.68 -43.95 4.61
N ALA A 260 19.28 -44.47 5.78
CA ALA A 260 18.15 -45.39 5.95
C ALA A 260 17.50 -45.20 7.34
N PRO A 261 16.18 -45.41 7.48
CA PRO A 261 15.51 -45.14 8.73
C PRO A 261 15.84 -46.21 9.78
N THR A 262 16.27 -45.76 10.96
CA THR A 262 16.44 -46.65 12.12
C THR A 262 15.10 -47.02 12.75
N ALA A 263 15.04 -48.13 13.50
CA ALA A 263 13.82 -48.52 14.22
C ALA A 263 13.29 -47.40 15.13
N ALA A 264 14.19 -46.70 15.84
CA ALA A 264 13.83 -45.57 16.69
C ALA A 264 13.19 -44.42 15.90
N LEU A 265 13.77 -44.02 14.77
CA LEU A 265 13.20 -42.94 13.95
C LEU A 265 11.86 -43.36 13.33
N ARG A 266 11.71 -44.62 12.91
CA ARG A 266 10.43 -45.13 12.38
C ARG A 266 9.32 -45.06 13.41
N THR A 267 9.60 -45.42 14.67
CA THR A 267 8.62 -45.29 15.76
C THR A 267 8.20 -43.83 15.94
N LEU A 268 9.17 -42.90 16.04
CA LEU A 268 8.89 -41.47 16.17
C LEU A 268 8.05 -40.93 15.00
N MET A 269 8.43 -41.23 13.76
CA MET A 269 7.70 -40.80 12.55
C MET A 269 6.28 -41.36 12.52
N ARG A 270 6.08 -42.64 12.88
CA ARG A 270 4.75 -43.26 12.92
C ARG A 270 3.84 -42.63 13.97
N GLU A 271 4.35 -42.39 15.18
CA GLU A 271 3.60 -41.71 16.24
C GLU A 271 3.21 -40.28 15.85
N ALA A 272 4.07 -39.60 15.10
CA ALA A 272 3.86 -38.26 14.56
C ALA A 272 3.08 -38.22 13.24
N SER A 273 2.53 -39.34 12.77
CA SER A 273 1.85 -39.43 11.47
C SER A 273 0.33 -39.57 11.60
N PRO A 274 -0.46 -38.65 11.00
CA PRO A 274 -1.92 -38.78 10.93
C PRO A 274 -2.40 -40.13 10.39
N ALA A 275 -1.64 -40.78 9.49
CA ALA A 275 -1.94 -42.11 8.94
C ALA A 275 -2.33 -43.16 10.00
N THR A 276 -1.81 -43.05 11.22
CA THR A 276 -2.10 -43.99 12.32
C THR A 276 -3.41 -43.72 13.05
N ILE A 277 -4.02 -42.54 12.85
CA ILE A 277 -5.18 -42.07 13.61
C ILE A 277 -6.33 -41.50 12.77
N LEU A 278 -6.26 -41.54 11.43
CA LEU A 278 -7.28 -40.92 10.56
C LEU A 278 -8.71 -41.37 10.89
N SER A 279 -8.90 -42.63 11.27
CA SER A 279 -10.22 -43.18 11.64
C SER A 279 -10.81 -42.58 12.92
N ARG A 280 -9.98 -41.93 13.74
CA ARG A 280 -10.37 -41.24 14.98
C ARG A 280 -10.78 -39.78 14.71
N ILE A 281 -10.45 -39.21 13.55
CA ILE A 281 -10.80 -37.84 13.19
C ILE A 281 -12.29 -37.79 12.83
N LYS A 282 -13.10 -37.22 13.73
CA LYS A 282 -14.56 -37.02 13.55
C LYS A 282 -14.93 -35.59 13.16
N ALA A 283 -13.99 -34.66 13.25
CA ALA A 283 -14.19 -33.28 12.81
C ALA A 283 -14.22 -33.20 11.28
N PRO A 284 -15.25 -32.56 10.67
CA PRO A 284 -15.22 -32.21 9.25
C PRO A 284 -13.92 -31.50 8.89
N THR A 285 -13.24 -32.01 7.87
CA THR A 285 -11.85 -31.64 7.56
C THR A 285 -11.72 -31.03 6.17
N GLN A 286 -11.06 -29.89 6.08
CA GLN A 286 -10.57 -29.31 4.83
C GLN A 286 -9.08 -29.61 4.67
N LEU A 287 -8.69 -30.08 3.49
CA LEU A 287 -7.31 -30.34 3.10
C LEU A 287 -6.96 -29.43 1.92
N THR A 288 -5.96 -28.58 2.10
CA THR A 288 -5.40 -27.76 1.01
C THR A 288 -3.98 -28.22 0.72
N GLN A 289 -3.58 -28.30 -0.55
CA GLN A 289 -2.25 -28.77 -0.93
C GLN A 289 -1.70 -28.03 -2.15
N GLY A 290 -0.39 -27.75 -2.14
CA GLY A 290 0.31 -27.17 -3.29
C GLY A 290 0.65 -28.22 -4.34
N GLU A 291 0.35 -27.94 -5.60
CA GLU A 291 0.60 -28.86 -6.74
C GLU A 291 2.09 -29.07 -7.04
N GLN A 292 2.96 -28.19 -6.54
CA GLN A 292 4.42 -28.28 -6.68
C GLN A 292 5.11 -28.57 -5.34
N ASP A 293 4.36 -28.97 -4.31
CA ASP A 293 4.93 -29.32 -3.01
C ASP A 293 5.73 -30.63 -3.12
N SER A 294 7.05 -30.52 -3.24
CA SER A 294 7.92 -31.68 -3.27
C SER A 294 8.20 -32.24 -1.87
N LEU A 295 7.97 -31.50 -0.78
CA LEU A 295 8.19 -31.98 0.60
C LEU A 295 7.08 -32.95 1.00
N PHE A 296 5.83 -32.50 0.91
CA PHE A 296 4.62 -33.27 1.14
C PHE A 296 3.79 -33.28 -0.15
N PRO A 297 4.01 -34.22 -1.07
CA PRO A 297 3.33 -34.23 -2.37
C PRO A 297 1.82 -34.42 -2.25
N LEU A 298 1.08 -34.15 -3.34
CA LEU A 298 -0.38 -34.33 -3.42
C LEU A 298 -0.86 -35.70 -2.93
N SER A 299 -0.03 -36.75 -3.03
CA SER A 299 -0.34 -38.08 -2.52
C SER A 299 -0.53 -38.14 -0.99
N GLN A 300 0.09 -37.23 -0.23
CA GLN A 300 -0.09 -37.12 1.22
C GLN A 300 -1.49 -36.58 1.55
N ALA A 301 -1.91 -35.51 0.87
CA ALA A 301 -3.27 -34.97 1.00
C ALA A 301 -4.33 -35.98 0.53
N ASP A 302 -4.09 -36.70 -0.58
CA ASP A 302 -4.98 -37.78 -1.04
C ASP A 302 -5.15 -38.90 0.01
N ALA A 303 -4.04 -39.34 0.62
CA ALA A 303 -4.06 -40.38 1.65
C ALA A 303 -4.82 -39.94 2.91
N ASN A 304 -4.62 -38.69 3.36
CA ASN A 304 -5.40 -38.08 4.45
C ASN A 304 -6.90 -38.05 4.08
N ALA A 305 -7.24 -37.56 2.88
CA ALA A 305 -8.61 -37.43 2.42
C ALA A 305 -9.34 -38.78 2.42
N ARG A 306 -8.72 -39.81 1.81
CA ARG A 306 -9.27 -41.17 1.78
C ARG A 306 -9.48 -41.75 3.17
N GLY A 307 -8.47 -41.68 4.04
CA GLY A 307 -8.55 -42.33 5.34
C GLY A 307 -9.51 -41.66 6.32
N ILE A 308 -9.69 -40.34 6.25
CA ILE A 308 -10.69 -39.60 7.05
C ILE A 308 -12.10 -39.92 6.54
N ALA A 309 -12.31 -39.78 5.23
CA ALA A 309 -13.60 -40.03 4.58
C ALA A 309 -14.05 -41.50 4.71
N ALA A 310 -13.13 -42.45 4.81
CA ALA A 310 -13.44 -43.87 5.02
C ALA A 310 -14.26 -44.14 6.30
N THR A 311 -14.31 -43.19 7.25
CA THR A 311 -15.14 -43.31 8.46
C THR A 311 -16.43 -42.48 8.41
N GLY A 312 -16.80 -41.96 7.24
CA GLY A 312 -17.98 -41.13 7.04
C GLY A 312 -17.79 -39.65 7.41
N THR A 313 -16.59 -39.25 7.86
CA THR A 313 -16.29 -37.85 8.17
C THR A 313 -16.25 -37.02 6.88
N PRO A 314 -16.97 -35.89 6.78
CA PRO A 314 -16.92 -35.02 5.61
C PRO A 314 -15.52 -34.46 5.34
N VAL A 315 -15.07 -34.52 4.09
CA VAL A 315 -13.77 -34.01 3.65
C VAL A 315 -13.93 -33.10 2.44
N SER A 316 -13.35 -31.90 2.52
CA SER A 316 -13.16 -30.99 1.37
C SER A 316 -11.69 -30.98 0.97
N VAL A 317 -11.40 -31.05 -0.33
CA VAL A 317 -10.02 -31.01 -0.85
C VAL A 317 -9.86 -29.86 -1.83
N SER A 318 -8.76 -29.13 -1.73
CA SER A 318 -8.36 -28.07 -2.67
C SER A 318 -6.89 -28.23 -3.03
N TRP A 319 -6.58 -28.27 -4.31
CA TRP A 319 -5.23 -28.14 -4.83
C TRP A 319 -5.02 -26.73 -5.36
N ARG A 320 -3.84 -26.17 -5.12
CA ARG A 320 -3.49 -24.80 -5.51
C ARG A 320 -2.12 -24.76 -6.17
N ALA A 321 -1.93 -23.79 -7.05
CA ALA A 321 -0.61 -23.54 -7.65
C ALA A 321 0.45 -23.26 -6.56
N GLY A 322 1.69 -23.59 -6.87
CA GLY A 322 2.86 -23.35 -6.02
C GLY A 322 3.29 -24.55 -5.17
N GLY A 323 4.45 -24.40 -4.53
CA GLY A 323 5.09 -25.40 -3.69
C GLY A 323 5.03 -25.09 -2.19
N HIS A 324 5.88 -25.77 -1.41
CA HIS A 324 5.86 -25.71 0.06
C HIS A 324 6.16 -24.31 0.66
N ASP A 325 7.07 -23.55 0.03
CA ASP A 325 7.53 -22.24 0.54
C ASP A 325 6.89 -21.03 -0.16
N ASN A 326 5.97 -21.23 -1.11
CA ASN A 326 5.27 -20.13 -1.80
C ASN A 326 4.14 -19.50 -0.95
N SER A 327 4.30 -19.54 0.38
CA SER A 327 3.35 -19.05 1.37
C SER A 327 3.20 -17.51 1.36
N ALA A 328 4.14 -16.77 0.77
CA ALA A 328 4.02 -15.33 0.57
C ALA A 328 2.84 -14.93 -0.33
N ALA A 329 2.42 -15.81 -1.27
CA ALA A 329 1.21 -15.64 -2.08
C ALA A 329 0.03 -16.53 -1.62
N GLY A 330 0.27 -17.53 -0.77
CA GLY A 330 -0.70 -18.57 -0.40
C GLY A 330 -1.26 -18.53 1.02
N GLY A 331 -0.65 -17.80 1.97
CA GLY A 331 -1.08 -17.78 3.37
C GLY A 331 -2.49 -17.21 3.56
N SER A 332 -2.79 -16.09 2.89
CA SER A 332 -4.13 -15.48 2.90
C SER A 332 -5.18 -16.40 2.28
N THR A 333 -4.86 -17.13 1.21
CA THR A 333 -5.77 -18.06 0.54
C THR A 333 -6.10 -19.27 1.43
N ALA A 334 -5.10 -19.86 2.09
CA ALA A 334 -5.33 -20.97 3.02
C ALA A 334 -6.18 -20.53 4.22
N ALA A 335 -5.88 -19.37 4.80
CA ALA A 335 -6.69 -18.80 5.89
C ALA A 335 -8.13 -18.49 5.45
N ASN A 336 -8.32 -17.88 4.27
CA ASN A 336 -9.66 -17.61 3.72
C ASN A 336 -10.45 -18.91 3.48
N ASN A 337 -9.81 -19.95 2.95
CA ASN A 337 -10.41 -21.26 2.74
C ASN A 337 -10.85 -21.90 4.06
N ALA A 338 -10.02 -21.80 5.10
CA ALA A 338 -10.32 -22.29 6.44
C ALA A 338 -11.48 -21.50 7.09
N ILE A 339 -11.48 -20.17 6.97
CA ILE A 339 -12.58 -19.30 7.45
C ILE A 339 -13.90 -19.71 6.79
N SER A 340 -13.91 -19.90 5.48
CA SER A 340 -15.10 -20.34 4.73
C SER A 340 -15.56 -21.73 5.18
N TRP A 341 -14.63 -22.68 5.33
CA TRP A 341 -14.94 -24.03 5.79
C TRP A 341 -15.52 -24.06 7.20
N PHE A 342 -14.89 -23.37 8.15
CA PHE A 342 -15.36 -23.29 9.53
C PHE A 342 -16.71 -22.59 9.62
N GLY A 343 -16.96 -21.60 8.76
CA GLY A 343 -18.26 -20.93 8.66
C GLY A 343 -19.38 -21.93 8.39
N LYS A 344 -19.20 -22.80 7.37
CA LYS A 344 -20.17 -23.85 7.03
C LYS A 344 -20.36 -24.85 8.17
N VAL A 345 -19.27 -25.33 8.77
CA VAL A 345 -19.32 -26.31 9.87
C VAL A 345 -20.05 -25.75 11.09
N PHE A 346 -19.75 -24.51 11.49
CA PHE A 346 -20.36 -23.90 12.67
C PHE A 346 -21.75 -23.31 12.44
N ALA A 347 -22.13 -23.03 11.19
CA ALA A 347 -23.50 -22.73 10.78
C ALA A 347 -24.41 -23.97 10.81
N GLY A 348 -23.83 -25.18 10.80
CA GLY A 348 -24.58 -26.43 10.77
C GLY A 348 -25.06 -26.81 9.37
N ASP A 349 -24.35 -26.35 8.33
CA ASP A 349 -24.65 -26.71 6.94
C ASP A 349 -24.61 -28.23 6.75
N ASP A 350 -25.45 -28.74 5.84
CA ASP A 350 -25.41 -30.15 5.48
C ASP A 350 -24.15 -30.45 4.63
N LEU A 351 -23.13 -30.98 5.29
CA LEU A 351 -21.88 -31.39 4.66
C LEU A 351 -21.93 -32.85 4.15
N ARG A 352 -23.10 -33.51 4.16
CA ARG A 352 -23.26 -34.85 3.61
C ARG A 352 -23.15 -34.81 2.09
N GLY A 353 -22.44 -35.78 1.52
CA GLY A 353 -22.19 -35.88 0.08
C GLY A 353 -20.84 -35.31 -0.35
N ALA A 354 -20.60 -35.36 -1.66
CA ALA A 354 -19.33 -34.97 -2.23
C ALA A 354 -19.12 -33.46 -2.16
N GLN A 355 -17.99 -33.04 -1.58
CA GLN A 355 -17.60 -31.64 -1.53
C GLN A 355 -16.96 -31.21 -2.86
N PRO A 356 -17.19 -29.97 -3.33
CA PRO A 356 -16.52 -29.44 -4.50
C PRO A 356 -15.01 -29.51 -4.37
N PHE A 357 -14.34 -29.85 -5.46
CA PHE A 357 -12.89 -29.93 -5.54
C PHE A 357 -12.37 -28.81 -6.43
N THR A 358 -11.40 -28.05 -5.93
CA THR A 358 -10.71 -27.02 -6.70
C THR A 358 -9.28 -27.43 -7.00
N TYR A 359 -8.78 -27.11 -8.19
CA TYR A 359 -7.41 -27.35 -8.61
C TYR A 359 -6.93 -26.24 -9.53
N SER A 360 -5.62 -26.08 -9.68
CA SER A 360 -5.05 -25.15 -10.64
C SER A 360 -4.76 -25.88 -11.94
N GLN A 361 -5.17 -25.31 -13.07
CA GLN A 361 -4.83 -25.82 -14.39
C GLN A 361 -3.93 -24.80 -15.08
N ASP A 362 -3.00 -25.29 -15.89
CA ASP A 362 -2.22 -24.47 -16.80
C ASP A 362 -3.05 -24.27 -18.08
N ASP A 363 -3.29 -23.02 -18.46
CA ASP A 363 -4.17 -22.69 -19.59
C ASP A 363 -3.40 -22.65 -20.92
N GLY A 364 -2.07 -22.85 -20.90
CA GLY A 364 -1.20 -22.76 -22.07
C GLY A 364 -1.02 -21.32 -22.60
N VAL A 365 -1.60 -20.33 -21.93
CA VAL A 365 -1.45 -18.90 -22.24
C VAL A 365 -0.27 -18.35 -21.45
N ILE A 366 0.65 -17.64 -22.10
CA ILE A 366 1.79 -17.03 -21.41
C ILE A 366 1.44 -15.59 -21.07
N SER A 367 1.55 -15.21 -19.80
CA SER A 367 1.35 -13.84 -19.34
C SER A 367 2.36 -12.90 -20.00
N ALA A 368 1.87 -11.82 -20.59
CA ALA A 368 2.72 -10.79 -21.21
C ALA A 368 3.55 -10.00 -20.18
N GLU A 369 3.14 -9.97 -18.91
CA GLU A 369 3.82 -9.25 -17.83
C GLU A 369 4.94 -10.07 -17.18
N THR A 370 4.68 -11.35 -16.90
CA THR A 370 5.63 -12.21 -16.17
C THR A 370 6.38 -13.18 -17.08
N GLY A 371 5.85 -13.50 -18.25
CA GLY A 371 6.38 -14.55 -19.13
C GLY A 371 6.13 -15.98 -18.62
N ASP A 372 5.29 -16.12 -17.58
CA ASP A 372 4.87 -17.40 -17.00
C ASP A 372 3.56 -17.88 -17.61
N SER A 373 3.31 -19.19 -17.56
CA SER A 373 2.01 -19.74 -17.97
C SER A 373 0.92 -19.28 -16.99
N GLU A 374 -0.12 -18.65 -17.53
CA GLU A 374 -1.34 -18.34 -16.79
C GLU A 374 -1.98 -19.63 -16.30
N ARG A 375 -2.43 -19.57 -15.05
CA ARG A 375 -3.05 -20.69 -14.38
C ARG A 375 -4.43 -20.30 -13.88
N SER A 376 -5.44 -20.98 -14.39
CA SER A 376 -6.80 -20.84 -13.91
C SER A 376 -7.10 -21.76 -12.74
N THR A 377 -7.96 -21.29 -11.84
CA THR A 377 -8.53 -22.15 -10.80
C THR A 377 -9.77 -22.84 -11.36
N MET A 378 -9.73 -24.15 -11.45
CA MET A 378 -10.81 -25.00 -11.93
C MET A 378 -11.61 -25.54 -10.75
N ARG A 379 -12.93 -25.68 -10.92
CA ARG A 379 -13.82 -26.29 -9.93
C ARG A 379 -14.54 -27.49 -10.51
N ALA A 380 -14.32 -28.65 -9.91
CA ALA A 380 -15.06 -29.87 -10.17
C ALA A 380 -16.12 -30.11 -9.08
N ALA A 381 -17.16 -30.87 -9.43
CA ALA A 381 -18.27 -31.18 -8.51
C ALA A 381 -17.82 -32.01 -7.30
N ALA A 382 -16.78 -32.83 -7.44
CA ALA A 382 -16.35 -33.75 -6.41
C ALA A 382 -14.85 -34.09 -6.51
N TYR A 383 -14.23 -34.41 -5.37
CA TYR A 383 -12.84 -34.87 -5.36
C TYR A 383 -12.70 -36.26 -5.99
N PRO A 384 -11.81 -36.46 -7.00
CA PRO A 384 -11.85 -37.63 -7.87
C PRO A 384 -11.74 -38.96 -7.13
N THR A 385 -10.86 -39.02 -6.12
CA THR A 385 -10.61 -40.25 -5.36
C THR A 385 -11.78 -40.64 -4.44
N LEU A 386 -12.57 -39.68 -3.98
CA LEU A 386 -13.72 -39.93 -3.09
C LEU A 386 -15.02 -40.19 -3.86
N ALA A 387 -15.17 -39.60 -5.05
CA ALA A 387 -16.39 -39.67 -5.84
C ALA A 387 -16.54 -40.96 -6.65
N PHE A 388 -15.43 -41.54 -7.11
CA PHE A 388 -15.46 -42.60 -8.13
C PHE A 388 -14.72 -43.89 -7.73
N GLY A 389 -14.31 -44.04 -6.47
CA GLY A 389 -13.26 -45.01 -6.12
C GLY A 389 -11.94 -44.60 -6.80
N SER A 390 -10.93 -45.47 -6.91
CA SER A 390 -9.73 -45.15 -7.70
C SER A 390 -10.18 -44.67 -9.09
N GLY A 391 -10.04 -43.36 -9.36
CA GLY A 391 -10.86 -42.63 -10.33
C GLY A 391 -10.91 -43.21 -11.74
N LYS A 392 -11.76 -42.63 -12.61
CA LYS A 392 -11.79 -43.00 -14.02
C LYS A 392 -10.37 -42.90 -14.58
N THR A 393 -9.81 -44.03 -15.01
CA THR A 393 -8.46 -44.07 -15.56
C THR A 393 -8.52 -44.32 -17.06
N THR A 394 -7.71 -43.58 -17.82
CA THR A 394 -7.46 -43.86 -19.23
C THR A 394 -6.14 -44.62 -19.35
N GLY A 395 -6.15 -45.72 -20.09
CA GLY A 395 -4.94 -46.50 -20.36
C GLY A 395 -4.25 -46.05 -21.64
N TYR A 396 -2.97 -45.71 -21.58
CA TYR A 396 -2.12 -45.44 -22.73
C TYR A 396 -1.02 -46.49 -22.86
N ALA A 397 -0.88 -47.10 -24.04
CA ALA A 397 0.20 -48.05 -24.28
C ALA A 397 1.55 -47.32 -24.34
N LEU A 398 2.53 -47.78 -23.58
CA LEU A 398 3.92 -47.31 -23.65
C LEU A 398 4.73 -48.20 -24.60
N THR A 399 5.64 -47.59 -25.34
CA THR A 399 6.55 -48.28 -26.26
C THR A 399 8.00 -47.88 -25.98
N GLY A 400 8.91 -48.80 -26.25
CA GLY A 400 10.35 -48.59 -26.06
C GLY A 400 11.08 -49.90 -25.76
N ARG A 401 12.28 -50.06 -26.30
CA ARG A 401 13.14 -51.21 -25.99
C ARG A 401 13.70 -51.06 -24.55
N PRO A 402 14.00 -52.17 -23.85
CA PRO A 402 14.75 -52.10 -22.60
C PRO A 402 16.05 -51.31 -22.77
N GLN A 403 16.35 -50.43 -21.83
CA GLN A 403 17.48 -49.49 -21.86
C GLN A 403 18.39 -49.72 -20.66
N THR A 404 19.69 -49.82 -20.91
CA THR A 404 20.70 -49.89 -19.85
C THR A 404 21.09 -48.48 -19.43
N VAL A 405 20.98 -48.20 -18.13
CA VAL A 405 21.31 -46.93 -17.50
C VAL A 405 22.39 -47.11 -16.44
N SER A 406 23.23 -46.08 -16.28
CA SER A 406 24.30 -45.99 -15.31
C SER A 406 23.87 -45.15 -14.11
N SER A 407 24.32 -45.53 -12.92
CA SER A 407 24.16 -44.81 -11.67
C SER A 407 25.56 -44.49 -11.14
N PRO A 408 26.09 -43.28 -11.36
CA PRO A 408 27.44 -42.93 -10.91
C PRO A 408 27.52 -42.89 -9.37
N ALA A 409 28.70 -43.22 -8.81
CA ALA A 409 28.99 -43.08 -7.38
C ALA A 409 28.88 -41.61 -6.94
N GLY A 410 28.19 -41.35 -5.82
CA GLY A 410 28.03 -39.99 -5.28
C GLY A 410 27.11 -39.06 -6.10
N GLY A 411 26.95 -39.33 -7.40
CA GLY A 411 25.94 -38.76 -8.30
C GLY A 411 26.23 -37.35 -8.80
N VAL A 412 26.45 -37.17 -10.11
CA VAL A 412 26.03 -35.95 -10.83
C VAL A 412 24.54 -36.15 -11.14
N PRO A 413 23.63 -35.24 -10.76
CA PRO A 413 22.20 -35.49 -10.82
C PRO A 413 21.68 -35.57 -12.26
N ALA A 414 20.92 -36.62 -12.58
CA ALA A 414 20.21 -36.79 -13.85
C ALA A 414 18.84 -36.09 -13.86
N VAL A 415 18.28 -35.79 -12.68
CA VAL A 415 17.03 -35.02 -12.45
C VAL A 415 17.21 -34.11 -11.24
N ILE A 416 16.47 -33.00 -11.23
CA ILE A 416 16.38 -32.06 -10.10
C ILE A 416 14.90 -31.92 -9.74
N THR A 417 14.52 -32.46 -8.58
CA THR A 417 13.23 -32.16 -7.94
C THR A 417 13.25 -30.74 -7.38
N SER A 418 12.14 -30.01 -7.47
CA SER A 418 12.01 -28.63 -6.98
C SER A 418 12.43 -28.48 -5.51
N ILE A 419 13.26 -27.45 -5.21
CA ILE A 419 13.78 -27.15 -3.86
C ILE A 419 13.24 -25.80 -3.37
N PRO A 420 12.52 -25.79 -2.24
CA PRO A 420 11.96 -24.57 -1.67
C PRO A 420 13.01 -23.65 -1.04
N GLY A 421 12.69 -22.35 -1.01
CA GLY A 421 13.64 -21.27 -0.71
C GLY A 421 14.50 -20.84 -1.92
N LEU A 422 14.50 -21.59 -3.01
CA LEU A 422 15.15 -21.24 -4.28
C LEU A 422 14.15 -20.87 -5.40
N GLY A 423 12.84 -20.91 -5.12
CA GLY A 423 11.73 -20.63 -6.07
C GLY A 423 11.87 -19.33 -6.87
N GLY A 424 12.32 -18.24 -6.23
CA GLY A 424 12.45 -16.92 -6.87
C GLY A 424 13.66 -16.76 -7.80
N ILE A 425 14.70 -17.58 -7.65
CA ILE A 425 15.88 -17.60 -8.53
C ILE A 425 15.73 -18.70 -9.60
N SER A 426 14.97 -19.74 -9.26
CA SER A 426 14.74 -20.92 -10.09
C SER A 426 13.77 -20.67 -11.24
N GLY A 427 12.79 -19.75 -11.20
CA GLY A 427 11.94 -19.49 -12.38
C GLY A 427 12.68 -19.23 -13.71
N ARG A 428 13.91 -18.65 -13.66
CA ARG A 428 14.79 -18.49 -14.84
C ARG A 428 15.79 -19.65 -15.03
N PHE A 429 16.25 -20.28 -13.95
CA PHE A 429 17.17 -21.43 -13.99
C PHE A 429 16.45 -22.75 -14.36
N ASP A 430 15.18 -22.87 -14.00
CA ASP A 430 14.23 -23.96 -14.24
C ASP A 430 13.90 -24.11 -15.71
N ARG A 431 13.70 -22.99 -16.42
CA ARG A 431 13.55 -23.03 -17.90
C ARG A 431 14.85 -23.46 -18.58
N ALA A 432 16.02 -23.11 -18.03
CA ALA A 432 17.30 -23.54 -18.58
C ALA A 432 17.57 -25.04 -18.35
N LEU A 433 17.09 -25.62 -17.25
CA LEU A 433 17.28 -27.03 -16.89
C LEU A 433 16.17 -27.97 -17.38
N ALA A 434 14.92 -27.50 -17.52
CA ALA A 434 13.83 -28.26 -18.14
C ALA A 434 14.09 -28.55 -19.63
N VAL A 435 14.95 -27.75 -20.26
CA VAL A 435 15.41 -27.90 -21.65
C VAL A 435 16.65 -28.81 -21.75
N LEU A 436 17.31 -29.15 -20.63
CA LEU A 436 18.43 -30.09 -20.68
C LEU A 436 17.93 -31.51 -20.99
N PRO A 437 18.43 -32.15 -22.05
CA PRO A 437 18.21 -33.58 -22.25
C PRO A 437 18.71 -34.32 -21.00
N SER A 438 17.90 -35.24 -20.48
CA SER A 438 18.30 -36.15 -19.39
C SER A 438 19.73 -36.64 -19.63
N ALA A 439 20.59 -36.62 -18.60
CA ALA A 439 22.00 -36.97 -18.74
C ALA A 439 22.17 -38.29 -19.54
N PRO A 440 22.88 -38.27 -20.69
CA PRO A 440 22.99 -39.42 -21.57
C PRO A 440 23.43 -40.68 -20.81
N GLY A 441 22.67 -41.75 -20.96
CA GLY A 441 22.95 -43.03 -20.30
C GLY A 441 22.57 -43.11 -18.80
N GLN A 442 21.89 -42.13 -18.21
CA GLN A 442 21.40 -42.19 -16.82
C GLN A 442 19.86 -42.21 -16.71
N THR A 443 19.14 -42.12 -17.83
CA THR A 443 17.67 -42.12 -17.87
C THR A 443 17.16 -43.04 -18.97
N ALA A 444 16.18 -43.88 -18.64
CA ALA A 444 15.42 -44.68 -19.59
C ALA A 444 14.10 -43.97 -19.94
N LEU A 445 13.75 -43.91 -21.22
CA LEU A 445 12.56 -43.22 -21.71
C LEU A 445 11.61 -44.20 -22.43
N PHE A 446 10.32 -44.12 -22.13
CA PHE A 446 9.26 -44.88 -22.80
C PHE A 446 8.11 -43.94 -23.14
N SER A 447 7.59 -43.99 -24.35
CA SER A 447 6.61 -43.01 -24.84
C SER A 447 5.32 -43.65 -25.32
N THR A 448 4.23 -42.90 -25.22
CA THR A 448 2.96 -43.25 -25.82
C THR A 448 2.94 -42.93 -27.31
N ALA A 449 1.91 -43.41 -28.02
CA ALA A 449 1.47 -42.78 -29.25
C ALA A 449 1.03 -41.33 -29.00
N THR A 450 0.79 -40.57 -30.07
CA THR A 450 0.20 -39.23 -29.96
C THR A 450 -1.15 -39.29 -29.26
N ILE A 451 -1.39 -38.34 -28.38
CA ILE A 451 -2.66 -38.20 -27.67
C ILE A 451 -3.61 -37.43 -28.61
N ASP A 452 -4.70 -38.06 -29.03
CA ASP A 452 -5.59 -37.48 -30.05
C ASP A 452 -6.61 -36.50 -29.46
N ASN A 453 -6.95 -36.65 -28.17
CA ASN A 453 -7.97 -35.85 -27.49
C ASN A 453 -7.36 -35.02 -26.38
N ASP A 454 -7.92 -33.83 -26.19
CA ASP A 454 -7.57 -32.99 -25.06
C ASP A 454 -7.80 -33.74 -23.73
N THR A 455 -6.74 -33.89 -22.94
CA THR A 455 -6.73 -34.75 -21.75
C THR A 455 -6.14 -34.02 -20.55
N THR A 456 -6.95 -33.84 -19.50
CA THR A 456 -6.45 -33.40 -18.19
C THR A 456 -6.22 -34.60 -17.27
N VAL A 457 -4.96 -34.78 -16.86
CA VAL A 457 -4.56 -35.69 -15.80
C VAL A 457 -4.80 -35.02 -14.46
N VAL A 458 -5.63 -35.61 -13.61
CA VAL A 458 -5.90 -35.10 -12.27
C VAL A 458 -5.84 -36.27 -11.29
N GLY A 459 -4.67 -36.46 -10.69
CA GLY A 459 -4.45 -37.50 -9.69
C GLY A 459 -3.24 -38.37 -9.96
N ARG A 460 -3.25 -39.57 -9.36
CA ARG A 460 -2.12 -40.51 -9.40
C ARG A 460 -2.18 -41.40 -10.63
N SER A 461 -1.08 -41.44 -11.37
CA SER A 461 -0.88 -42.39 -12.47
C SER A 461 -0.07 -43.61 -12.02
N ASN A 462 -0.25 -44.76 -12.67
CA ASN A 462 0.52 -45.97 -12.35
C ASN A 462 1.06 -46.65 -13.61
N VAL A 463 2.22 -47.28 -13.47
CA VAL A 463 2.89 -48.05 -14.54
C VAL A 463 3.62 -49.25 -13.94
N ARG A 464 3.85 -50.28 -14.75
CA ARG A 464 4.62 -51.46 -14.37
C ARG A 464 5.89 -51.55 -15.21
N ILE A 465 7.05 -51.59 -14.55
CA ILE A 465 8.36 -51.66 -15.19
C ILE A 465 9.09 -52.95 -14.78
N THR A 466 10.07 -53.36 -15.58
CA THR A 466 11.04 -54.39 -15.21
C THR A 466 12.38 -53.74 -14.90
N VAL A 467 12.98 -54.16 -13.79
CA VAL A 467 14.31 -53.71 -13.37
C VAL A 467 15.23 -54.91 -13.27
N THR A 468 16.33 -54.88 -14.02
CA THR A 468 17.40 -55.88 -13.95
C THR A 468 18.67 -55.22 -13.45
N ALA A 469 19.13 -55.56 -12.25
CA ALA A 469 20.43 -55.11 -11.75
C ALA A 469 21.55 -56.01 -12.27
N ARG A 470 22.72 -55.44 -12.61
CA ARG A 470 23.87 -56.23 -13.08
C ARG A 470 24.68 -56.83 -11.93
N ASN A 471 24.90 -56.08 -10.86
CA ASN A 471 25.83 -56.43 -9.77
C ASN A 471 25.32 -55.98 -8.39
N SER A 472 24.00 -55.81 -8.22
CA SER A 472 23.40 -55.39 -6.94
C SER A 472 22.11 -56.15 -6.64
N THR A 473 21.75 -56.19 -5.36
CA THR A 473 20.49 -56.77 -4.86
C THR A 473 19.44 -55.69 -4.56
N ASP A 474 19.79 -54.42 -4.72
CA ASP A 474 18.88 -53.29 -4.63
C ASP A 474 19.19 -52.19 -5.68
N THR A 475 18.22 -51.31 -5.91
CA THR A 475 18.39 -50.10 -6.72
C THR A 475 17.62 -48.92 -6.14
N VAL A 476 18.09 -47.72 -6.48
CA VAL A 476 17.39 -46.45 -6.27
C VAL A 476 17.10 -45.86 -7.65
N LEU A 477 15.84 -45.55 -7.92
CA LEU A 477 15.37 -45.00 -9.20
C LEU A 477 14.39 -43.85 -8.96
N PHE A 478 14.21 -43.00 -9.95
CA PHE A 478 13.29 -41.86 -9.93
C PHE A 478 12.42 -41.89 -11.17
N ALA A 479 11.12 -42.10 -10.99
CA ALA A 479 10.16 -42.19 -12.09
C ALA A 479 9.36 -40.89 -12.22
N GLY A 480 9.29 -40.33 -13.43
CA GLY A 480 8.52 -39.14 -13.75
C GLY A 480 7.68 -39.34 -15.01
N LEU A 481 6.58 -38.58 -15.13
CA LEU A 481 5.76 -38.55 -16.33
C LEU A 481 5.90 -37.17 -16.98
N ARG A 482 6.42 -37.12 -18.21
CA ARG A 482 6.66 -35.88 -18.94
C ARG A 482 5.63 -35.70 -20.03
N ASP A 483 5.30 -34.45 -20.33
CA ASP A 483 4.68 -34.10 -21.60
C ASP A 483 5.76 -33.87 -22.66
N LEU A 484 5.51 -34.32 -23.89
CA LEU A 484 6.36 -34.09 -25.05
C LEU A 484 5.51 -33.48 -26.16
N ALA A 485 5.81 -32.22 -26.46
CA ALA A 485 5.15 -31.49 -27.53
C ALA A 485 5.68 -31.89 -28.92
N PRO A 486 4.92 -31.64 -30.00
CA PRO A 486 5.33 -31.96 -31.37
C PRO A 486 6.64 -31.28 -31.82
N ASP A 487 6.99 -30.14 -31.22
CA ASP A 487 8.22 -29.40 -31.48
C ASP A 487 9.47 -30.01 -30.79
N GLY A 488 9.28 -31.08 -30.02
CA GLY A 488 10.34 -31.78 -29.29
C GLY A 488 10.62 -31.22 -27.90
N SER A 489 9.88 -30.22 -27.43
CA SER A 489 9.99 -29.70 -26.07
C SER A 489 9.40 -30.67 -25.04
N TYR A 490 10.10 -30.82 -23.90
CA TYR A 490 9.67 -31.67 -22.80
C TYR A 490 9.27 -30.80 -21.59
N THR A 491 8.19 -31.17 -20.92
CA THR A 491 7.84 -30.59 -19.63
C THR A 491 7.63 -31.69 -18.59
N LEU A 492 8.26 -31.54 -17.42
CA LEU A 492 7.98 -32.40 -16.26
C LEU A 492 7.00 -31.65 -15.35
N PRO A 493 5.74 -32.08 -15.24
CA PRO A 493 4.73 -31.40 -14.43
C PRO A 493 5.21 -31.21 -13.00
N SER A 494 5.18 -29.95 -12.55
CA SER A 494 5.61 -29.54 -11.21
C SER A 494 7.04 -29.94 -10.81
N GLN A 495 7.88 -30.38 -11.77
CA GLN A 495 9.20 -30.98 -11.52
C GLN A 495 9.19 -32.12 -10.47
N LEU A 496 8.09 -32.87 -10.38
CA LEU A 496 7.96 -33.95 -9.40
C LEU A 496 8.37 -35.30 -10.00
N VAL A 497 9.06 -36.11 -9.20
CA VAL A 497 9.36 -37.52 -9.50
C VAL A 497 8.97 -38.40 -8.31
N SER A 498 8.73 -39.67 -8.60
CA SER A 498 8.47 -40.74 -7.65
C SER A 498 9.78 -41.49 -7.35
N PRO A 499 10.36 -41.35 -6.15
CA PRO A 499 11.52 -42.12 -5.74
C PRO A 499 11.13 -43.58 -5.46
N LEU A 500 12.00 -44.49 -5.89
CA LEU A 500 11.82 -45.93 -5.77
C LEU A 500 13.06 -46.51 -5.10
N ARG A 501 12.84 -47.37 -4.10
CA ARG A 501 13.88 -48.30 -3.65
C ARG A 501 13.38 -49.72 -3.83
N VAL A 502 13.97 -50.41 -4.78
CA VAL A 502 13.62 -51.80 -5.08
C VAL A 502 14.69 -52.69 -4.47
N THR A 503 14.28 -53.57 -3.55
CA THR A 503 15.15 -54.52 -2.86
C THR A 503 14.85 -55.95 -3.31
N GLY A 504 15.72 -56.90 -2.97
CA GLY A 504 15.54 -58.31 -3.34
C GLY A 504 15.57 -58.51 -4.85
N LEU A 505 16.50 -57.84 -5.51
CA LEU A 505 16.88 -58.10 -6.90
C LEU A 505 17.88 -59.26 -6.93
N THR A 506 17.77 -60.10 -7.95
CA THR A 506 18.78 -61.12 -8.27
C THR A 506 19.57 -60.61 -9.48
N PRO A 507 20.90 -60.42 -9.36
CA PRO A 507 21.72 -59.95 -10.48
C PRO A 507 21.45 -60.72 -11.78
N GLY A 508 21.21 -60.00 -12.87
CA GLY A 508 20.91 -60.57 -14.19
C GLY A 508 19.46 -61.02 -14.40
N GLN A 509 18.63 -61.11 -13.36
CA GLN A 509 17.22 -61.50 -13.48
C GLN A 509 16.30 -60.27 -13.43
N PRO A 510 15.35 -60.12 -14.37
CA PRO A 510 14.38 -59.03 -14.34
C PRO A 510 13.39 -59.19 -13.19
N LYS A 511 13.15 -58.11 -12.45
CA LYS A 511 12.08 -58.01 -11.46
C LYS A 511 11.04 -57.00 -11.90
N THR A 512 9.78 -57.43 -11.90
CA THR A 512 8.63 -56.56 -12.17
C THR A 512 8.31 -55.70 -10.94
N VAL A 513 8.08 -54.41 -11.17
CA VAL A 513 7.81 -53.41 -10.13
C VAL A 513 6.60 -52.58 -10.56
N ASP A 514 5.58 -52.53 -9.71
CA ASP A 514 4.47 -51.58 -9.86
C ASP A 514 4.89 -50.22 -9.30
N VAL A 515 4.83 -49.19 -10.14
CA VAL A 515 5.30 -47.84 -9.84
C VAL A 515 4.11 -46.88 -9.81
N ALA A 516 3.90 -46.27 -8.65
CA ALA A 516 3.02 -45.12 -8.50
C ALA A 516 3.76 -43.85 -8.95
N LEU A 517 3.31 -43.23 -10.03
CA LEU A 517 3.88 -41.97 -10.52
C LEU A 517 3.39 -40.79 -9.66
N PRO A 518 4.05 -39.62 -9.75
CA PRO A 518 3.63 -38.44 -9.00
C PRO A 518 2.15 -38.14 -9.21
N THR A 519 1.46 -37.82 -8.11
CA THR A 519 0.09 -37.28 -8.19
C THR A 519 0.21 -35.84 -8.67
N VAL A 520 -0.36 -35.53 -9.83
CA VAL A 520 -0.22 -34.21 -10.49
C VAL A 520 -1.53 -33.75 -11.10
N VAL A 521 -1.60 -32.45 -11.37
CA VAL A 521 -2.51 -31.87 -12.37
C VAL A 521 -1.69 -31.55 -13.61
N GLN A 522 -2.06 -32.14 -14.74
CA GLN A 522 -1.35 -31.92 -16.00
C GLN A 522 -2.37 -31.86 -17.14
N HIS A 523 -2.36 -30.78 -17.90
CA HIS A 523 -3.13 -30.64 -19.13
C HIS A 523 -2.27 -31.09 -20.31
N VAL A 524 -2.74 -32.06 -21.09
CA VAL A 524 -2.03 -32.63 -22.24
C VAL A 524 -2.82 -32.35 -23.50
N LEU A 525 -2.23 -31.53 -24.38
CA LEU A 525 -2.86 -31.08 -25.62
C LEU A 525 -2.90 -32.18 -26.69
N PRO A 526 -3.86 -32.11 -27.64
CA PRO A 526 -3.84 -32.98 -28.82
C PRO A 526 -2.52 -32.91 -29.59
N GLY A 527 -2.03 -34.06 -30.05
CA GLY A 527 -0.76 -34.19 -30.77
C GLY A 527 0.47 -34.39 -29.88
N HIS A 528 0.37 -34.13 -28.58
CA HIS A 528 1.44 -34.38 -27.61
C HIS A 528 1.61 -35.89 -27.33
N ARG A 529 2.69 -36.24 -26.63
CA ARG A 529 2.96 -37.61 -26.15
C ARG A 529 3.29 -37.60 -24.66
N LEU A 530 2.84 -38.62 -23.95
CA LEU A 530 3.29 -38.86 -22.58
C LEU A 530 4.57 -39.69 -22.60
N VAL A 531 5.57 -39.26 -21.83
CA VAL A 531 6.87 -39.93 -21.74
C VAL A 531 7.17 -40.31 -20.30
N LEU A 532 7.22 -41.60 -20.03
CA LEU A 532 7.74 -42.15 -18.77
C LEU A 532 9.27 -42.00 -18.79
N SER A 533 9.81 -41.26 -17.84
CA SER A 533 11.25 -41.18 -17.58
C SER A 533 11.62 -41.91 -16.30
N VAL A 534 12.60 -42.81 -16.36
CA VAL A 534 13.15 -43.50 -15.18
C VAL A 534 14.64 -43.20 -15.08
N SER A 535 15.02 -42.39 -14.09
CA SER A 535 16.39 -41.91 -13.87
C SER A 535 17.05 -42.59 -12.68
N THR A 536 18.38 -42.64 -12.66
CA THR A 536 19.17 -43.29 -11.60
C THR A 536 19.63 -42.37 -10.48
N SER A 537 19.53 -41.05 -10.68
CA SER A 537 20.00 -40.04 -9.72
C SER A 537 19.07 -38.83 -9.68
N ASP A 538 18.88 -38.29 -8.47
CA ASP A 538 18.21 -37.02 -8.20
C ASP A 538 18.96 -36.28 -7.09
N PHE A 539 19.12 -34.96 -7.24
CA PHE A 539 19.91 -34.14 -6.32
C PHE A 539 19.36 -34.11 -4.89
N ALA A 540 18.03 -34.22 -4.71
CA ALA A 540 17.38 -34.13 -3.40
C ALA A 540 17.53 -35.39 -2.53
N TYR A 541 17.97 -36.51 -3.12
CA TYR A 541 17.98 -37.82 -2.48
C TYR A 541 19.40 -38.40 -2.33
N ALA A 542 19.55 -39.33 -1.40
CA ALA A 542 20.74 -40.15 -1.27
C ALA A 542 20.75 -41.23 -2.38
N GLY A 543 21.81 -41.24 -3.18
CA GLY A 543 22.08 -42.28 -4.18
C GLY A 543 23.02 -43.37 -3.62
N PRO A 544 23.31 -44.41 -4.42
CA PRO A 544 24.27 -45.44 -4.05
C PRO A 544 25.70 -44.86 -3.94
N ALA A 545 26.48 -45.39 -3.00
CA ALA A 545 27.87 -44.99 -2.80
C ALA A 545 28.81 -45.48 -3.91
N GLU A 546 28.51 -46.63 -4.50
CA GLU A 546 29.29 -47.25 -5.57
C GLU A 546 28.59 -47.10 -6.93
N PRO A 547 29.34 -47.06 -8.05
CA PRO A 547 28.74 -47.02 -9.37
C PRO A 547 27.97 -48.31 -9.68
N ARG A 548 26.79 -48.18 -10.27
CA ARG A 548 25.91 -49.31 -10.60
C ARG A 548 25.35 -49.18 -12.01
N SER A 549 24.88 -50.30 -12.57
CA SER A 549 24.17 -50.30 -13.86
C SER A 549 22.93 -51.17 -13.78
N TYR A 550 21.84 -50.65 -14.37
CA TYR A 550 20.53 -51.28 -14.38
C TYR A 550 20.00 -51.32 -15.81
N THR A 551 19.25 -52.36 -16.14
CA THR A 551 18.42 -52.38 -17.35
C THR A 551 16.97 -52.17 -16.95
N ILE A 552 16.36 -51.13 -17.50
CA ILE A 552 14.97 -50.77 -17.27
C ILE A 552 14.17 -51.13 -18.53
N GLY A 553 13.04 -51.80 -18.35
CA GLY A 553 12.12 -52.18 -19.43
C GLY A 553 10.67 -52.03 -19.02
N LEU A 554 9.76 -52.25 -19.96
CA LEU A 554 8.34 -52.38 -19.71
C LEU A 554 8.01 -53.86 -19.44
N ALA A 555 7.04 -54.13 -18.56
CA ALA A 555 6.60 -55.50 -18.31
C ALA A 555 5.98 -56.14 -19.57
N ALA A 556 6.25 -57.44 -19.78
CA ALA A 556 5.86 -58.18 -20.99
C ALA A 556 4.34 -58.26 -21.20
N GLU A 557 3.57 -58.30 -20.12
CA GLU A 557 2.14 -57.95 -20.14
C GLU A 557 2.05 -56.43 -20.20
N ALA A 558 1.91 -55.85 -21.40
CA ALA A 558 1.84 -54.41 -21.65
C ALA A 558 0.69 -53.77 -20.86
N THR A 559 0.93 -53.52 -19.58
CA THR A 559 -0.03 -52.89 -18.69
C THR A 559 0.02 -51.41 -19.06
N PRO A 560 -1.07 -50.85 -19.60
CA PRO A 560 -1.04 -49.48 -20.08
C PRO A 560 -0.68 -48.55 -18.92
N LEU A 561 0.02 -47.45 -19.21
CA LEU A 561 0.10 -46.32 -18.30
C LEU A 561 -1.33 -45.90 -17.97
N ARG A 562 -1.72 -46.07 -16.71
CA ARG A 562 -3.06 -45.67 -16.24
C ARG A 562 -2.98 -44.25 -15.75
N VAL A 563 -3.62 -43.34 -16.47
CA VAL A 563 -3.66 -41.91 -16.17
C VAL A 563 -5.00 -41.59 -15.54
N ALA A 564 -4.99 -40.90 -14.40
CA ALA A 564 -6.21 -40.43 -13.74
C ALA A 564 -6.83 -39.29 -14.56
N SER A 565 -7.99 -39.52 -15.17
CA SER A 565 -8.62 -38.60 -16.13
C SER A 565 -10.13 -38.45 -15.86
N GLY A 566 -10.79 -37.56 -16.59
CA GLY A 566 -12.26 -37.44 -16.55
C GLY A 566 -12.82 -36.52 -15.46
N VAL A 567 -11.96 -35.72 -14.83
CA VAL A 567 -12.39 -34.62 -13.95
C VAL A 567 -12.77 -33.44 -14.83
N LYS A 568 -14.07 -33.13 -14.91
CA LYS A 568 -14.57 -31.95 -15.62
C LYS A 568 -14.64 -30.77 -14.64
N GLY A 569 -13.72 -29.84 -14.77
CA GLY A 569 -13.73 -28.57 -14.06
C GLY A 569 -14.38 -27.47 -14.89
N THR A 570 -15.06 -26.53 -14.23
CA THR A 570 -15.39 -25.23 -14.81
C THR A 570 -14.45 -24.19 -14.22
N GLU A 571 -13.97 -23.27 -15.05
CA GLU A 571 -13.14 -22.16 -14.60
C GLU A 571 -13.88 -21.32 -13.55
N VAL A 572 -13.22 -21.04 -12.44
CA VAL A 572 -13.70 -20.09 -11.43
C VAL A 572 -13.17 -18.73 -11.82
N SER A 573 -13.88 -18.05 -12.71
CA SER A 573 -13.59 -16.66 -13.04
C SER A 573 -13.76 -15.83 -11.77
N GLY A 574 -12.66 -15.29 -11.23
CA GLY A 574 -12.68 -14.31 -10.16
C GLY A 574 -13.48 -13.11 -10.66
N GLY A 575 -14.72 -12.97 -10.19
CA GLY A 575 -15.60 -11.90 -10.66
C GLY A 575 -14.89 -10.56 -10.49
N PHE A 576 -14.59 -9.88 -11.60
CA PHE A 576 -14.24 -8.47 -11.55
C PHE A 576 -15.38 -7.79 -10.79
N PRO A 577 -15.11 -7.14 -9.65
CA PRO A 577 -16.19 -6.64 -8.83
C PRO A 577 -16.72 -5.35 -9.46
N LEU A 578 -17.59 -5.53 -10.45
CA LEU A 578 -18.29 -4.48 -11.19
C LEU A 578 -18.95 -3.47 -10.23
N GLY A 579 -19.36 -3.93 -9.05
CA GLY A 579 -19.88 -3.07 -7.97
C GLY A 579 -18.93 -1.94 -7.57
N TRP A 580 -17.61 -2.18 -7.51
CA TRP A 580 -16.63 -1.13 -7.19
C TRP A 580 -16.40 -0.17 -8.36
N LEU A 581 -16.51 -0.65 -9.60
CA LEU A 581 -16.50 0.23 -10.78
C LEU A 581 -17.72 1.16 -10.79
N PHE A 582 -18.91 0.64 -10.50
CA PHE A 582 -20.12 1.45 -10.40
C PHE A 582 -20.11 2.40 -9.19
N ALA A 583 -19.60 1.96 -8.04
CA ALA A 583 -19.43 2.82 -6.87
C ALA A 583 -18.40 3.94 -7.13
N GLY A 584 -17.30 3.63 -7.81
CA GLY A 584 -16.29 4.60 -8.24
C GLY A 584 -16.86 5.62 -9.24
N LEU A 585 -17.63 5.16 -10.24
CA LEU A 585 -18.34 6.03 -11.18
C LEU A 585 -19.37 6.93 -10.46
N GLY A 586 -20.12 6.38 -9.50
CA GLY A 586 -21.06 7.14 -8.68
C GLY A 586 -20.39 8.22 -7.83
N ALA A 587 -19.27 7.90 -7.19
CA ALA A 587 -18.48 8.85 -6.41
C ALA A 587 -17.92 9.97 -7.28
N CYS A 588 -17.39 9.65 -8.47
CA CYS A 588 -16.91 10.63 -9.44
C CYS A 588 -18.03 11.59 -9.90
N LEU A 589 -19.23 11.07 -10.16
CA LEU A 589 -20.40 11.89 -10.53
C LEU A 589 -20.81 12.83 -9.40
N LEU A 590 -20.80 12.36 -8.15
CA LEU A 590 -21.19 13.13 -6.97
C LEU A 590 -20.17 14.23 -6.65
N VAL A 591 -18.87 13.96 -6.83
CA VAL A 591 -17.81 14.97 -6.76
C VAL A 591 -17.95 15.99 -7.88
N ALA A 592 -18.25 15.57 -9.12
CA ALA A 592 -18.48 16.49 -10.23
C ALA A 592 -19.69 17.42 -9.98
N LEU A 593 -20.78 16.89 -9.39
CA LEU A 593 -21.96 17.67 -9.00
C LEU A 593 -21.67 18.64 -7.85
N LEU A 594 -20.91 18.21 -6.83
CA LEU A 594 -20.49 19.08 -5.72
C LEU A 594 -19.55 20.20 -6.18
N VAL A 595 -18.57 19.88 -7.02
CA VAL A 595 -17.67 20.88 -7.63
C VAL A 595 -18.47 21.85 -8.52
N GLY A 596 -19.43 21.34 -9.30
CA GLY A 596 -20.36 22.17 -10.08
C GLY A 596 -21.19 23.10 -9.21
N ALA A 597 -21.73 22.62 -8.09
CA ALA A 597 -22.51 23.41 -7.14
C ALA A 597 -21.68 24.50 -6.44
N VAL A 598 -20.44 24.20 -6.04
CA VAL A 598 -19.50 25.18 -5.44
C VAL A 598 -19.09 26.24 -6.46
N PHE A 599 -18.86 25.87 -7.72
CA PHE A 599 -18.53 26.80 -8.79
C PHE A 599 -19.69 27.74 -9.14
N LEU A 600 -20.94 27.22 -9.12
CA LEU A 600 -22.17 28.01 -9.29
C LEU A 600 -22.43 28.95 -8.11
N ARG A 601 -22.05 28.57 -6.88
CA ARG A 601 -22.20 29.42 -5.67
C ARG A 601 -21.18 30.56 -5.63
N ARG A 602 -19.92 30.32 -6.02
CA ARG A 602 -18.89 31.38 -6.14
C ARG A 602 -19.23 32.44 -7.19
N ARG A 603 -19.88 32.05 -8.30
CA ARG A 603 -20.35 33.00 -9.33
C ARG A 603 -21.48 33.94 -8.87
N ARG A 604 -22.19 33.64 -7.77
CA ARG A 604 -23.26 34.52 -7.27
C ARG A 604 -22.74 35.71 -6.46
N VAL A 605 -21.51 35.66 -5.94
CA VAL A 605 -20.91 36.72 -5.10
C VAL A 605 -20.09 37.74 -5.92
N LEU A 606 -19.79 37.44 -7.19
CA LEU A 606 -18.98 38.30 -8.06
C LEU A 606 -19.81 38.91 -9.19
N ARG A 607 -20.96 39.51 -8.87
CA ARG A 607 -21.72 40.28 -9.87
C ARG A 607 -21.20 41.71 -9.89
N PRO A 608 -20.88 42.26 -11.07
CA PRO A 608 -20.68 43.69 -11.22
C PRO A 608 -21.93 44.43 -10.77
N ASP A 609 -21.74 45.51 -10.03
CA ASP A 609 -22.78 46.47 -9.71
C ASP A 609 -22.75 47.59 -10.79
N PRO A 610 -23.75 47.63 -11.70
CA PRO A 610 -23.75 48.60 -12.79
C PRO A 610 -23.82 50.05 -12.30
N ASP A 611 -24.41 50.30 -11.11
CA ASP A 611 -24.58 51.64 -10.54
C ASP A 611 -23.27 52.20 -9.96
N LEU A 612 -22.23 51.35 -9.85
CA LEU A 612 -20.91 51.71 -9.32
C LEU A 612 -19.82 51.74 -10.40
N THR A 613 -20.18 51.62 -11.69
CA THR A 613 -19.21 51.50 -12.80
C THR A 613 -18.26 52.70 -12.88
N ASP A 614 -18.76 53.92 -12.63
CA ASP A 614 -17.99 55.16 -12.65
C ASP A 614 -17.36 55.53 -11.30
N VAL A 615 -17.43 54.63 -10.31
CA VAL A 615 -16.95 54.85 -8.95
C VAL A 615 -15.61 54.15 -8.76
N PRO A 616 -14.49 54.87 -8.63
CA PRO A 616 -13.17 54.27 -8.43
C PRO A 616 -13.12 53.29 -7.24
N VAL A 617 -13.67 53.66 -6.09
CA VAL A 617 -13.72 52.79 -4.90
C VAL A 617 -15.05 52.93 -4.18
N SER A 618 -15.70 51.81 -3.89
CA SER A 618 -16.85 51.74 -3.00
C SER A 618 -16.65 50.64 -1.97
N VAL A 619 -16.58 51.03 -0.70
CA VAL A 619 -16.44 50.13 0.45
C VAL A 619 -17.73 50.15 1.25
N ARG A 620 -18.31 48.97 1.54
CA ARG A 620 -19.54 48.84 2.34
C ARG A 620 -19.40 47.76 3.41
N ASN A 621 -19.63 48.15 4.66
CA ASN A 621 -19.67 47.30 5.85
C ASN A 621 -18.47 46.34 5.94
N LEU A 622 -17.29 46.84 5.60
CA LEU A 622 -16.09 46.03 5.46
C LEU A 622 -15.56 45.62 6.83
N VAL A 623 -15.37 44.31 7.03
CA VAL A 623 -14.79 43.73 8.25
C VAL A 623 -13.61 42.86 7.88
N LYS A 624 -12.50 43.02 8.61
CA LYS A 624 -11.35 42.12 8.53
C LYS A 624 -10.92 41.67 9.92
N GLU A 625 -11.11 40.37 10.16
CA GLU A 625 -10.66 39.65 11.34
C GLU A 625 -9.53 38.68 10.97
N TYR A 626 -8.45 38.68 11.75
CA TYR A 626 -7.32 37.77 11.60
C TYR A 626 -7.48 36.52 12.48
N SER A 627 -6.77 35.45 12.13
CA SER A 627 -6.71 34.22 12.94
C SER A 627 -6.23 34.55 14.36
N GLY A 628 -7.11 34.37 15.34
CA GLY A 628 -6.89 34.81 16.74
C GLY A 628 -7.91 35.83 17.25
N GLY A 629 -8.89 36.24 16.43
CA GLY A 629 -9.99 37.10 16.84
C GLY A 629 -9.70 38.60 16.82
N TYR A 630 -8.51 39.01 16.37
CA TYR A 630 -8.16 40.42 16.23
C TYR A 630 -8.85 41.03 15.01
N ARG A 631 -9.75 41.98 15.26
CA ARG A 631 -10.48 42.72 14.23
C ARG A 631 -9.74 44.00 13.88
N ALA A 632 -9.03 43.98 12.77
CA ALA A 632 -8.20 45.09 12.29
C ALA A 632 -9.01 46.15 11.51
N VAL A 633 -10.12 45.74 10.91
CA VAL A 633 -11.11 46.62 10.28
C VAL A 633 -12.49 46.15 10.75
N ASP A 634 -13.30 47.07 11.26
CA ASP A 634 -14.54 46.79 11.96
C ASP A 634 -15.65 47.68 11.42
N ASP A 635 -16.30 47.22 10.35
CA ASP A 635 -17.50 47.82 9.77
C ASP A 635 -17.27 49.22 9.19
N ILE A 636 -16.36 49.32 8.21
CA ILE A 636 -16.08 50.59 7.53
C ILE A 636 -16.86 50.70 6.21
N SER A 637 -17.35 51.91 5.94
CA SER A 637 -18.05 52.26 4.71
C SER A 637 -17.60 53.64 4.24
N PHE A 638 -17.11 53.74 3.00
CA PHE A 638 -16.75 55.01 2.36
C PHE A 638 -16.70 54.84 0.84
N ARG A 639 -16.74 55.96 0.12
CA ARG A 639 -16.72 56.01 -1.35
C ARG A 639 -15.69 57.03 -1.81
N VAL A 640 -15.03 56.72 -2.92
CA VAL A 640 -14.07 57.60 -3.60
C VAL A 640 -14.59 57.87 -5.00
N GLU A 641 -14.74 59.15 -5.33
CA GLU A 641 -15.15 59.62 -6.64
C GLU A 641 -13.95 59.87 -7.55
N LYS A 642 -14.22 59.91 -8.87
CA LYS A 642 -13.19 60.11 -9.89
C LYS A 642 -12.51 61.47 -9.76
N GLY A 643 -11.18 61.50 -9.89
CA GLY A 643 -10.39 62.73 -9.83
C GLY A 643 -10.06 63.20 -8.41
N GLN A 644 -10.53 62.48 -7.38
CA GLN A 644 -10.20 62.81 -5.99
C GLN A 644 -8.82 62.31 -5.61
N VAL A 645 -8.12 63.12 -4.81
CA VAL A 645 -7.04 62.66 -3.93
C VAL A 645 -7.63 62.45 -2.54
N VAL A 646 -7.73 61.20 -2.09
CA VAL A 646 -8.35 60.82 -0.82
C VAL A 646 -7.31 60.33 0.17
N GLY A 647 -7.24 60.98 1.34
CA GLY A 647 -6.38 60.57 2.45
C GLY A 647 -7.11 59.67 3.44
N LEU A 648 -6.63 58.45 3.67
CA LEU A 648 -6.97 57.67 4.87
C LEU A 648 -6.10 58.18 6.02
N LEU A 649 -6.68 58.96 6.93
CA LEU A 649 -6.00 59.59 8.06
C LEU A 649 -6.24 58.81 9.36
N GLY A 650 -5.23 58.63 10.18
CA GLY A 650 -5.40 58.07 11.53
C GLY A 650 -4.08 57.65 12.17
N PRO A 651 -4.05 57.34 13.48
CA PRO A 651 -2.82 56.89 14.13
C PRO A 651 -2.38 55.51 13.61
N ASN A 652 -1.17 55.12 14.00
CA ASN A 652 -0.69 53.75 13.76
C ASN A 652 -1.61 52.74 14.46
N GLY A 653 -1.98 51.67 13.75
CA GLY A 653 -2.94 50.68 14.25
C GLY A 653 -4.42 51.02 14.00
N ALA A 654 -4.75 52.14 13.35
CA ALA A 654 -6.14 52.50 13.03
C ALA A 654 -6.83 51.60 11.98
N GLY A 655 -6.11 50.68 11.34
CA GLY A 655 -6.64 49.76 10.32
C GLY A 655 -6.39 50.15 8.86
N LYS A 656 -5.74 51.31 8.60
CA LYS A 656 -5.47 51.87 7.26
C LYS A 656 -4.82 50.88 6.28
N THR A 657 -3.63 50.38 6.61
CA THR A 657 -2.91 49.39 5.78
C THR A 657 -3.73 48.11 5.56
N THR A 658 -4.53 47.70 6.55
CA THR A 658 -5.40 46.52 6.39
C THR A 658 -6.53 46.80 5.39
N ALA A 659 -7.16 47.97 5.46
CA ALA A 659 -8.16 48.39 4.46
C ALA A 659 -7.56 48.48 3.06
N LEU A 660 -6.35 49.05 2.92
CA LEU A 660 -5.66 49.14 1.63
C LEU A 660 -5.26 47.75 1.08
N ARG A 661 -4.76 46.83 1.91
CA ARG A 661 -4.46 45.45 1.49
C ARG A 661 -5.70 44.72 0.97
N VAL A 662 -6.86 44.97 1.56
CA VAL A 662 -8.14 44.44 1.06
C VAL A 662 -8.50 45.11 -0.27
N LEU A 663 -8.35 46.44 -0.37
CA LEU A 663 -8.60 47.23 -1.59
C LEU A 663 -7.85 46.72 -2.82
N VAL A 664 -6.60 46.31 -2.64
CA VAL A 664 -5.75 45.82 -3.74
C VAL A 664 -5.80 44.30 -3.92
N GLY A 665 -6.65 43.60 -3.17
CA GLY A 665 -6.83 42.15 -3.26
C GLY A 665 -5.69 41.30 -2.71
N LEU A 666 -4.80 41.86 -1.86
CA LEU A 666 -3.73 41.11 -1.20
C LEU A 666 -4.27 40.20 -0.08
N ILE A 667 -5.35 40.60 0.57
CA ILE A 667 -6.04 39.81 1.60
C ILE A 667 -7.56 39.83 1.39
N THR A 668 -8.23 38.74 1.76
CA THR A 668 -9.70 38.63 1.65
C THR A 668 -10.39 39.21 2.89
N PRO A 669 -11.47 40.00 2.75
CA PRO A 669 -12.27 40.45 3.88
C PRO A 669 -12.96 39.27 4.58
N THR A 670 -13.29 39.45 5.86
CA THR A 670 -14.09 38.48 6.62
C THR A 670 -15.57 38.62 6.27
N SER A 671 -16.06 39.86 6.12
CA SER A 671 -17.37 40.20 5.58
C SER A 671 -17.37 41.62 5.00
N GLY A 672 -18.46 42.00 4.35
CA GLY A 672 -18.60 43.30 3.66
C GLY A 672 -18.28 43.21 2.17
N GLU A 673 -18.51 44.32 1.48
CA GLU A 673 -18.39 44.41 0.03
C GLU A 673 -17.39 45.51 -0.36
N LEU A 674 -16.61 45.21 -1.39
CA LEU A 674 -15.60 46.11 -1.93
C LEU A 674 -15.69 46.06 -3.45
N HIS A 675 -15.96 47.21 -4.07
CA HIS A 675 -16.04 47.35 -5.51
C HIS A 675 -15.04 48.40 -5.99
N VAL A 676 -14.40 48.12 -7.12
CA VAL A 676 -13.56 49.06 -7.87
C VAL A 676 -14.15 49.14 -9.27
N PHE A 677 -14.55 50.33 -9.73
CA PHE A 677 -15.24 50.54 -11.02
C PHE A 677 -16.41 49.56 -11.24
N GLY A 678 -17.24 49.38 -10.21
CA GLY A 678 -18.40 48.47 -10.21
C GLY A 678 -18.06 46.98 -10.19
N GLN A 679 -16.78 46.60 -10.21
CA GLN A 679 -16.35 45.21 -10.16
C GLN A 679 -15.97 44.82 -8.72
N PRO A 680 -16.46 43.68 -8.21
CA PRO A 680 -16.09 43.22 -6.87
C PRO A 680 -14.61 42.84 -6.82
N VAL A 681 -13.93 43.30 -5.77
CA VAL A 681 -12.51 43.03 -5.55
C VAL A 681 -12.33 41.70 -4.81
N ALA A 682 -11.48 40.85 -5.36
CA ALA A 682 -10.98 39.63 -4.75
C ALA A 682 -9.56 39.36 -5.23
N PRO A 683 -8.78 38.50 -4.55
CA PRO A 683 -7.46 38.09 -5.04
C PRO A 683 -7.53 37.59 -6.48
N GLY A 684 -6.80 38.24 -7.40
CA GLY A 684 -6.76 37.92 -8.83
C GLY A 684 -7.95 38.45 -9.65
N ALA A 685 -8.77 39.37 -9.12
CA ALA A 685 -9.85 39.99 -9.87
C ALA A 685 -9.31 40.78 -11.08
N PRO A 686 -9.91 40.66 -12.29
CA PRO A 686 -9.44 41.36 -13.48
C PRO A 686 -9.38 42.88 -13.34
N VAL A 687 -10.24 43.48 -12.51
CA VAL A 687 -10.27 44.93 -12.29
C VAL A 687 -8.99 45.46 -11.62
N LEU A 688 -8.23 44.61 -10.93
CA LEU A 688 -6.97 44.99 -10.31
C LEU A 688 -5.92 45.43 -11.33
N SER A 689 -6.06 45.11 -12.62
CA SER A 689 -5.17 45.63 -13.67
C SER A 689 -5.36 47.13 -13.95
N ARG A 690 -6.49 47.71 -13.53
CA ARG A 690 -6.79 49.16 -13.62
C ARG A 690 -6.31 49.92 -12.37
N LEU A 691 -5.67 49.24 -11.43
CA LEU A 691 -5.20 49.76 -10.16
C LEU A 691 -3.68 49.65 -10.07
N GLY A 692 -3.03 50.74 -9.66
CA GLY A 692 -1.63 50.77 -9.26
C GLY A 692 -1.51 50.80 -7.74
N SER A 693 -0.56 50.06 -7.16
CA SER A 693 -0.43 50.03 -5.70
C SER A 693 1.01 50.06 -5.20
N PHE A 694 1.22 50.79 -4.11
CA PHE A 694 2.46 50.78 -3.31
C PHE A 694 2.08 50.57 -1.84
N ILE A 695 2.23 49.34 -1.33
CA ILE A 695 1.86 48.94 0.05
C ILE A 695 3.05 48.23 0.70
N GLU A 696 3.31 48.47 2.00
CA GLU A 696 4.42 47.88 2.80
C GLU A 696 5.86 48.23 2.39
N GLY A 697 6.03 49.21 1.51
CA GLY A 697 7.34 49.67 1.06
C GLY A 697 7.96 48.81 -0.06
N PRO A 698 9.06 49.28 -0.67
CA PRO A 698 9.54 48.72 -1.92
C PRO A 698 10.48 47.51 -1.74
N GLY A 699 10.05 46.33 -2.19
CA GLY A 699 10.84 45.09 -2.24
C GLY A 699 11.71 44.93 -3.49
N PHE A 700 12.57 45.90 -3.79
CA PHE A 700 13.41 45.87 -5.01
C PHE A 700 14.63 44.95 -4.89
N LEU A 701 15.07 44.39 -6.02
CA LEU A 701 16.32 43.66 -6.13
C LEU A 701 17.50 44.66 -6.10
N PRO A 702 18.33 44.65 -5.05
CA PRO A 702 19.30 45.73 -4.79
C PRO A 702 20.47 45.75 -5.77
N HIS A 703 20.76 44.63 -6.42
CA HIS A 703 21.86 44.50 -7.39
C HIS A 703 21.47 44.95 -8.80
N LEU A 704 20.18 45.07 -9.10
CA LEU A 704 19.67 45.58 -10.37
C LEU A 704 19.53 47.10 -10.35
N THR A 705 19.55 47.71 -11.52
CA THR A 705 19.20 49.13 -11.73
C THR A 705 17.72 49.37 -11.48
N GLY A 706 17.33 50.62 -11.23
CA GLY A 706 15.91 50.96 -11.11
C GLY A 706 15.13 50.58 -12.37
N ARG A 707 15.70 50.83 -13.56
CA ARG A 707 15.11 50.44 -14.84
C ARG A 707 14.86 48.94 -14.97
N GLU A 708 15.84 48.13 -14.58
CA GLU A 708 15.73 46.66 -14.62
C GLU A 708 14.68 46.13 -13.64
N ASN A 709 14.57 46.72 -12.44
CA ASN A 709 13.53 46.37 -11.49
C ASN A 709 12.12 46.62 -12.05
N LEU A 710 11.89 47.80 -12.66
CA LEU A 710 10.58 48.12 -13.25
C LEU A 710 10.23 47.21 -14.44
N ARG A 711 11.20 46.90 -15.30
CA ARG A 711 10.99 45.95 -16.41
C ARG A 711 10.67 44.55 -15.92
N LEU A 712 11.39 44.07 -14.90
CA LEU A 712 11.14 42.76 -14.32
C LEU A 712 9.75 42.67 -13.69
N TYR A 713 9.34 43.73 -12.97
CA TYR A 713 8.00 43.83 -12.40
C TYR A 713 6.92 43.80 -13.49
N TRP A 714 7.06 44.61 -14.56
CA TRP A 714 6.10 44.63 -15.65
C TRP A 714 5.98 43.27 -16.36
N ALA A 715 7.12 42.64 -16.67
CA ALA A 715 7.14 41.33 -17.31
C ALA A 715 6.43 40.25 -16.48
N ALA A 716 6.49 40.33 -15.14
CA ALA A 716 5.79 39.40 -14.26
C ALA A 716 4.25 39.52 -14.33
N THR A 717 3.72 40.65 -14.80
CA THR A 717 2.27 40.83 -15.02
C THR A 717 1.77 40.09 -16.28
N GLY A 718 2.67 39.73 -17.20
CA GLY A 718 2.34 39.10 -18.48
C GLY A 718 1.66 40.03 -19.49
N ARG A 719 1.65 41.34 -19.24
CA ARG A 719 1.08 42.37 -20.12
C ARG A 719 2.08 42.76 -21.22
N PRO A 720 1.59 43.26 -22.38
CA PRO A 720 2.44 43.77 -23.45
C PRO A 720 3.37 44.91 -22.98
N ASP A 721 4.60 44.98 -23.49
CA ASP A 721 5.60 45.98 -23.08
C ASP A 721 5.23 47.42 -23.49
N ASP A 722 4.45 47.59 -24.57
CA ASP A 722 3.97 48.89 -25.06
C ASP A 722 2.90 49.51 -24.14
N GLU A 723 2.17 48.68 -23.39
CA GLU A 723 1.21 49.15 -22.38
C GLU A 723 1.88 49.67 -21.09
N ALA A 724 3.19 49.50 -20.92
CA ALA A 724 3.87 49.80 -19.66
C ALA A 724 4.00 51.30 -19.35
N GLU A 725 3.99 52.15 -20.38
CA GLU A 725 4.15 53.61 -20.28
C GLU A 725 5.39 54.03 -19.45
N PHE A 726 6.50 53.29 -19.64
CA PHE A 726 7.73 53.48 -18.85
C PHE A 726 8.24 54.92 -18.84
N THR A 727 8.20 55.61 -19.98
CA THR A 727 8.70 56.99 -20.09
C THR A 727 7.88 57.93 -19.21
N VAL A 728 6.56 57.88 -19.33
CA VAL A 728 5.64 58.75 -18.57
C VAL A 728 5.73 58.46 -17.07
N ALA A 729 5.75 57.18 -16.67
CA ALA A 729 5.87 56.80 -15.26
C ALA A 729 7.20 57.24 -14.63
N LEU A 730 8.30 57.23 -15.41
CA LEU A 730 9.62 57.66 -14.94
C LEU A 730 9.75 59.18 -14.87
N ASP A 731 9.17 59.90 -15.83
CA ASP A 731 9.15 61.36 -15.85
C ASP A 731 8.37 61.90 -14.64
N ILE A 732 7.19 61.32 -14.36
CA ILE A 732 6.36 61.68 -13.21
C ILE A 732 7.07 61.36 -11.88
N ALA A 733 7.79 60.23 -11.79
CA ALA A 733 8.52 59.86 -10.57
C ALA A 733 9.81 60.67 -10.32
N GLY A 734 10.28 61.46 -11.29
CA GLY A 734 11.37 62.42 -11.10
C GLY A 734 12.72 61.82 -10.67
N LEU A 735 13.09 60.63 -11.16
CA LEU A 735 14.35 59.95 -10.82
C LEU A 735 15.55 60.35 -11.70
N GLY A 736 15.29 60.97 -12.85
CA GLY A 736 16.31 61.41 -13.81
C GLY A 736 17.33 60.32 -14.17
N GLY A 737 18.60 60.70 -14.35
CA GLY A 737 19.69 59.77 -14.65
C GLY A 737 20.03 58.75 -13.55
N SER A 738 19.41 58.85 -12.37
CA SER A 738 19.63 57.87 -11.31
C SER A 738 18.99 56.52 -11.58
N ILE A 739 18.03 56.45 -12.51
CA ILE A 739 17.29 55.22 -12.86
C ILE A 739 18.22 54.09 -13.35
N ASP A 740 19.36 54.45 -13.94
CA ASP A 740 20.37 53.52 -14.48
C ASP A 740 21.45 53.15 -13.44
N ARG A 741 21.34 53.65 -12.20
CA ARG A 741 22.16 53.20 -11.06
C ARG A 741 21.51 52.03 -10.33
N ARG A 742 22.32 51.15 -9.73
CA ARG A 742 21.85 50.00 -8.94
C ARG A 742 21.07 50.46 -7.70
N VAL A 743 19.94 49.82 -7.40
CA VAL A 743 19.04 50.22 -6.30
C VAL A 743 19.72 50.17 -4.92
N ARG A 744 20.75 49.33 -4.73
CA ARG A 744 21.54 49.35 -3.48
C ARG A 744 22.14 50.71 -3.13
N THR A 745 22.39 51.57 -4.12
CA THR A 745 22.96 52.92 -3.91
C THR A 745 21.89 54.00 -3.74
N TYR A 746 20.61 53.62 -3.74
CA TYR A 746 19.50 54.56 -3.61
C TYR A 746 19.31 54.93 -2.14
N SER A 747 19.09 56.22 -1.89
CA SER A 747 18.55 56.70 -0.61
C SER A 747 17.12 56.16 -0.41
N GLN A 748 16.60 56.27 0.82
CA GLN A 748 15.23 55.90 1.13
C GLN A 748 14.22 56.60 0.21
N GLY A 749 14.34 57.93 0.04
CA GLY A 749 13.45 58.67 -0.85
C GLY A 749 13.56 58.29 -2.33
N MET A 750 14.76 57.94 -2.81
CA MET A 750 14.91 57.39 -4.17
C MET A 750 14.21 56.04 -4.33
N ARG A 751 14.24 55.17 -3.31
CA ARG A 751 13.52 53.88 -3.35
C ARG A 751 12.01 54.10 -3.31
N GLN A 752 11.54 55.10 -2.58
CA GLN A 752 10.12 55.46 -2.49
C GLN A 752 9.60 55.99 -3.84
N ARG A 753 10.36 56.89 -4.49
CA ARG A 753 10.08 57.34 -5.87
C ARG A 753 10.06 56.20 -6.87
N LEU A 754 10.99 55.25 -6.77
CA LEU A 754 10.99 54.06 -7.62
C LEU A 754 9.76 53.16 -7.36
N GLY A 755 9.32 53.05 -6.10
CA GLY A 755 8.09 52.36 -5.71
C GLY A 755 6.84 52.97 -6.34
N ILE A 756 6.81 54.30 -6.41
CA ILE A 756 5.70 55.05 -7.01
C ILE A 756 5.73 54.95 -8.54
N ALA A 757 6.92 55.04 -9.16
CA ALA A 757 7.08 54.73 -10.58
C ALA A 757 6.55 53.33 -10.93
N GLN A 758 6.84 52.33 -10.09
CA GLN A 758 6.33 50.96 -10.26
C GLN A 758 4.80 50.90 -10.19
N ALA A 759 4.19 51.61 -9.23
CA ALA A 759 2.74 51.67 -9.08
C ALA A 759 2.05 52.41 -10.25
N MET A 760 2.76 53.32 -10.93
CA MET A 760 2.24 54.10 -12.07
C MET A 760 2.40 53.41 -13.43
N LEU A 761 3.09 52.26 -13.52
CA LEU A 761 3.24 51.53 -14.78
C LEU A 761 1.87 51.16 -15.38
N GLY A 762 1.70 51.45 -16.66
CA GLY A 762 0.42 51.32 -17.36
C GLY A 762 -0.63 52.37 -17.02
N LEU A 763 -0.23 53.44 -16.34
CA LEU A 763 -1.03 54.63 -15.99
C LEU A 763 -2.44 54.30 -15.47
N PRO A 764 -2.56 53.48 -14.42
CA PRO A 764 -3.83 53.01 -13.90
C PRO A 764 -4.78 54.14 -13.52
N GLU A 765 -6.08 53.89 -13.61
CA GLU A 765 -7.11 54.89 -13.32
C GLU A 765 -7.25 55.18 -11.82
N LEU A 766 -6.77 54.26 -10.98
CA LEU A 766 -6.75 54.35 -9.53
C LEU A 766 -5.34 54.00 -9.00
N LEU A 767 -4.75 54.90 -8.22
CA LEU A 767 -3.47 54.70 -7.54
C LEU A 767 -3.69 54.59 -6.03
N VAL A 768 -3.13 53.56 -5.39
CA VAL A 768 -3.27 53.30 -3.95
C VAL A 768 -1.90 53.28 -3.29
N LEU A 769 -1.63 54.22 -2.38
CA LEU A 769 -0.33 54.45 -1.77
C LEU A 769 -0.41 54.37 -0.24
N ASP A 770 0.35 53.46 0.38
CA ASP A 770 0.43 53.34 1.85
C ASP A 770 1.65 54.12 2.36
N GLU A 771 1.42 55.21 3.11
CA GLU A 771 2.43 56.12 3.66
C GLU A 771 3.58 56.50 2.68
N PRO A 772 3.27 57.07 1.51
CA PRO A 772 4.25 57.34 0.44
C PRO A 772 5.29 58.41 0.79
N THR A 773 5.12 59.14 1.87
CA THR A 773 6.01 60.21 2.34
C THR A 773 6.83 59.85 3.57
N ASN A 774 6.62 58.65 4.13
CA ASN A 774 7.29 58.23 5.35
C ASN A 774 8.82 58.14 5.15
N GLY A 775 9.58 58.88 5.96
CA GLY A 775 11.04 58.93 5.92
C GLY A 775 11.62 59.79 4.78
N LEU A 776 10.81 60.67 4.17
CA LEU A 776 11.26 61.73 3.28
C LEU A 776 11.61 63.00 4.07
N ASP A 777 12.53 63.81 3.55
CA ASP A 777 12.77 65.17 4.07
C ASP A 777 11.68 66.16 3.58
N PRO A 778 11.49 67.33 4.22
CA PRO A 778 10.41 68.26 3.86
C PRO A 778 10.38 68.67 2.37
N PRO A 779 11.52 68.92 1.68
CA PRO A 779 11.51 69.16 0.24
C PRO A 779 11.01 67.97 -0.58
N GLN A 780 11.42 66.73 -0.24
CA GLN A 780 10.97 65.53 -0.94
C GLN A 780 9.48 65.24 -0.70
N ILE A 781 8.93 65.58 0.48
CA ILE A 781 7.49 65.51 0.77
C ILE A 781 6.71 66.48 -0.13
N ALA A 782 7.18 67.73 -0.26
CA ALA A 782 6.56 68.73 -1.11
C ALA A 782 6.56 68.32 -2.60
N GLU A 783 7.67 67.76 -3.08
CA GLU A 783 7.75 67.20 -4.45
C GLU A 783 6.80 66.01 -4.64
N MET A 784 6.72 65.11 -3.65
CA MET A 784 5.85 63.92 -3.74
C MET A 784 4.37 64.29 -3.78
N ARG A 785 3.98 65.30 -3.01
CA ARG A 785 2.65 65.90 -3.05
C ARG A 785 2.30 66.38 -4.45
N GLU A 786 3.21 67.11 -5.08
CA GLU A 786 2.99 67.65 -6.42
C GLU A 786 2.81 66.52 -7.45
N VAL A 787 3.60 65.44 -7.34
CA VAL A 787 3.44 64.23 -8.17
C VAL A 787 2.04 63.60 -8.01
N MET A 788 1.53 63.48 -6.79
CA MET A 788 0.18 62.93 -6.55
C MET A 788 -0.92 63.83 -7.11
N LYS A 789 -0.79 65.16 -6.96
CA LYS A 789 -1.74 66.14 -7.50
C LYS A 789 -1.76 66.13 -9.03
N GLN A 790 -0.60 66.21 -9.66
CA GLN A 790 -0.46 66.15 -11.11
C GLN A 790 -1.04 64.85 -11.68
N TYR A 791 -0.86 63.73 -10.99
CA TYR A 791 -1.47 62.47 -11.39
C TYR A 791 -3.00 62.55 -11.34
N ALA A 792 -3.57 63.13 -10.29
CA ALA A 792 -5.01 63.32 -10.15
C ALA A 792 -5.61 64.32 -11.16
N ASP A 793 -4.89 65.40 -11.47
CA ASP A 793 -5.30 66.44 -12.44
C ASP A 793 -5.51 65.88 -13.86
N THR A 794 -4.91 64.73 -14.17
CA THR A 794 -5.18 63.98 -15.42
C THR A 794 -6.52 63.24 -15.43
N GLY A 795 -7.38 63.44 -14.42
CA GLY A 795 -8.68 62.78 -14.25
C GLY A 795 -8.59 61.38 -13.62
N ARG A 796 -7.44 61.03 -13.04
CA ARG A 796 -7.19 59.77 -12.32
C ARG A 796 -7.40 59.96 -10.82
N THR A 797 -7.55 58.86 -10.09
CA THR A 797 -7.90 58.90 -8.67
C THR A 797 -6.73 58.40 -7.84
N VAL A 798 -6.44 59.06 -6.71
CA VAL A 798 -5.36 58.68 -5.80
C VAL A 798 -5.92 58.46 -4.40
N VAL A 799 -5.65 57.29 -3.82
CA VAL A 799 -5.95 56.97 -2.42
C VAL A 799 -4.63 56.82 -1.69
N VAL A 800 -4.40 57.65 -0.68
CA VAL A 800 -3.17 57.66 0.11
C VAL A 800 -3.48 57.40 1.58
N SER A 801 -2.65 56.66 2.30
CA SER A 801 -2.71 56.63 3.77
C SER A 801 -1.66 57.58 4.36
N SER A 802 -2.02 58.29 5.43
CA SER A 802 -1.07 59.06 6.23
C SER A 802 -1.47 59.05 7.71
N HIS A 803 -0.49 59.23 8.58
CA HIS A 803 -0.69 59.55 9.99
C HIS A 803 -0.33 61.02 10.29
N LEU A 804 0.19 61.75 9.32
CA LEU A 804 0.54 63.16 9.42
C LEU A 804 -0.56 64.01 8.81
N LEU A 805 -1.21 64.80 9.63
CA LEU A 805 -2.33 65.59 9.19
C LEU A 805 -1.94 66.72 8.22
N SER A 806 -0.83 67.40 8.49
CA SER A 806 -0.30 68.46 7.62
C SER A 806 0.00 67.99 6.19
N GLU A 807 0.26 66.69 6.02
CA GLU A 807 0.39 66.07 4.70
C GLU A 807 -0.97 65.93 4.01
N VAL A 808 -2.00 65.47 4.72
CA VAL A 808 -3.36 65.31 4.21
C VAL A 808 -3.96 66.67 3.83
N GLU A 809 -3.86 67.67 4.71
CA GLU A 809 -4.32 69.04 4.48
C GLU A 809 -3.81 69.63 3.16
N GLN A 810 -2.52 69.45 2.92
CA GLN A 810 -1.86 70.13 1.81
C GLN A 810 -1.92 69.32 0.51
N THR A 811 -2.27 68.03 0.58
CA THR A 811 -2.19 67.08 -0.56
C THR A 811 -3.54 66.54 -1.00
N CYS A 812 -4.46 66.30 -0.08
CA CYS A 812 -5.71 65.60 -0.34
C CYS A 812 -6.86 66.58 -0.56
N THR A 813 -7.78 66.21 -1.45
CA THR A 813 -9.06 66.90 -1.64
C THR A 813 -10.11 66.44 -0.64
N HIS A 814 -10.03 65.18 -0.21
CA HIS A 814 -10.96 64.52 0.70
C HIS A 814 -10.19 63.68 1.71
N VAL A 815 -10.76 63.46 2.88
CA VAL A 815 -10.16 62.65 3.94
C VAL A 815 -11.19 61.69 4.53
N VAL A 816 -10.73 60.48 4.86
CA VAL A 816 -11.45 59.48 5.65
C VAL A 816 -10.65 59.25 6.92
N VAL A 817 -11.18 59.73 8.04
CA VAL A 817 -10.57 59.63 9.36
C VAL A 817 -10.89 58.27 9.96
N MET A 818 -9.87 57.49 10.29
CA MET A 818 -9.97 56.14 10.86
C MET A 818 -9.37 56.08 12.27
N HIS A 819 -10.05 55.39 13.17
CA HIS A 819 -9.55 55.09 14.51
C HIS A 819 -10.04 53.71 14.96
N LYS A 820 -9.14 52.89 15.53
CA LYS A 820 -9.44 51.52 16.03
C LYS A 820 -10.24 50.65 15.04
N GLY A 821 -9.92 50.72 13.75
CA GLY A 821 -10.56 49.91 12.71
C GLY A 821 -11.91 50.44 12.21
N ARG A 822 -12.38 51.60 12.68
CA ARG A 822 -13.65 52.24 12.31
C ARG A 822 -13.44 53.58 11.62
N VAL A 823 -14.39 54.00 10.79
CA VAL A 823 -14.43 55.36 10.21
C VAL A 823 -15.09 56.29 11.22
N VAL A 824 -14.39 57.37 11.56
CA VAL A 824 -14.84 58.40 12.50
C VAL A 824 -15.53 59.54 11.75
N SER A 825 -14.94 59.98 10.63
CA SER A 825 -15.49 61.03 9.76
C SER A 825 -14.98 60.84 8.32
N ALA A 826 -15.73 61.32 7.33
CA ALA A 826 -15.34 61.32 5.92
C ALA A 826 -15.99 62.49 5.17
N GLY A 827 -15.23 63.19 4.34
CA GLY A 827 -15.70 64.40 3.64
C GLY A 827 -14.58 65.12 2.90
N SER A 828 -14.87 66.30 2.34
CA SER A 828 -13.81 67.16 1.78
C SER A 828 -12.91 67.71 2.88
N VAL A 829 -11.67 68.05 2.55
CA VAL A 829 -10.75 68.63 3.54
C VAL A 829 -11.29 69.96 4.06
N ASP A 830 -11.88 70.80 3.21
CA ASP A 830 -12.45 72.09 3.60
C ASP A 830 -13.65 71.95 4.55
N GLU A 831 -14.53 70.96 4.31
CA GLU A 831 -15.67 70.64 5.19
C GLU A 831 -15.22 70.21 6.59
N ILE A 832 -14.13 69.46 6.68
CA ILE A 832 -13.62 68.92 7.95
C ILE A 832 -12.71 69.96 8.66
N SER A 833 -12.09 70.88 7.91
CA SER A 833 -11.23 71.96 8.44
C SER A 833 -11.97 73.25 8.81
N GLY A 834 -13.18 73.47 8.28
CA GLY A 834 -14.01 74.65 8.57
C GLY A 834 -13.53 75.96 7.93
N THR A 835 -12.88 75.91 6.76
CA THR A 835 -12.25 77.08 6.11
C THR A 835 -13.14 77.80 5.09
N ASP A 836 -13.84 78.87 5.50
CA ASP A 836 -14.38 79.89 4.59
C ASP A 836 -13.82 81.29 4.99
N GLY A 837 -12.88 81.85 4.21
CA GLY A 837 -12.36 83.23 4.37
C GLY A 837 -10.85 83.38 4.61
N ALA A 838 -10.32 84.61 4.44
CA ALA A 838 -8.91 84.96 4.69
C ALA A 838 -8.72 85.51 6.11
N GLN A 839 -7.72 85.01 6.86
CA GLN A 839 -7.45 85.41 8.24
C GLN A 839 -6.12 86.18 8.35
N LEU A 840 -6.10 87.27 9.14
CA LEU A 840 -4.92 88.08 9.42
C LEU A 840 -4.57 88.03 10.92
N ALA A 841 -3.34 87.66 11.25
CA ALA A 841 -2.80 87.78 12.61
C ALA A 841 -2.34 89.23 12.86
N VAL A 842 -2.87 89.86 13.91
CA VAL A 842 -2.65 91.27 14.21
C VAL A 842 -2.29 91.46 15.69
N GLY A 843 -1.38 92.39 15.98
CA GLY A 843 -0.97 92.69 17.35
C GLY A 843 -2.00 93.49 18.15
N ASP A 844 -2.94 94.16 17.48
CA ASP A 844 -4.07 94.87 18.09
C ASP A 844 -5.35 94.56 17.28
N PRO A 845 -6.14 93.57 17.74
CA PRO A 845 -7.35 93.13 17.05
C PRO A 845 -8.43 94.21 16.91
N ALA A 846 -8.55 95.11 17.90
CA ALA A 846 -9.55 96.18 17.88
C ALA A 846 -9.20 97.21 16.80
N ARG A 847 -7.93 97.60 16.71
CA ARG A 847 -7.48 98.55 15.69
C ARG A 847 -7.54 97.98 14.27
N ALA A 848 -7.26 96.69 14.11
CA ALA A 848 -7.36 96.02 12.82
C ALA A 848 -8.81 95.96 12.30
N ALA A 849 -9.78 95.68 13.18
CA ALA A 849 -11.20 95.65 12.84
C ALA A 849 -11.70 97.02 12.35
N GLU A 850 -11.28 98.13 13.00
CA GLU A 850 -11.61 99.49 12.55
C GLU A 850 -11.06 99.80 11.14
N ILE A 851 -9.82 99.40 10.85
CA ILE A 851 -9.18 99.65 9.54
C ILE A 851 -9.87 98.85 8.44
N LEU A 852 -10.20 97.59 8.70
CA LEU A 852 -10.89 96.72 7.73
C LEU A 852 -12.32 97.20 7.45
N ALA A 853 -13.04 97.63 8.49
CA ALA A 853 -14.37 98.23 8.34
C ALA A 853 -14.33 99.54 7.53
N ALA A 854 -13.33 100.39 7.75
CA ALA A 854 -13.16 101.63 6.98
C ALA A 854 -12.83 101.37 5.49
N ALA A 855 -12.26 100.21 5.17
CA ALA A 855 -12.00 99.75 3.81
C ALA A 855 -13.17 98.99 3.16
N GLY A 856 -14.29 98.81 3.87
CA GLY A 856 -15.48 98.11 3.38
C GLY A 856 -15.35 96.58 3.37
N VAL A 857 -14.46 96.02 4.20
CA VAL A 857 -14.27 94.56 4.35
C VAL A 857 -14.91 94.11 5.66
N ASP A 858 -15.91 93.24 5.58
CA ASP A 858 -16.50 92.59 6.76
C ASP A 858 -15.49 91.62 7.37
N ALA A 859 -15.21 91.78 8.67
CA ALA A 859 -14.24 90.98 9.40
C ALA A 859 -14.78 90.61 10.79
N GLU A 860 -14.60 89.34 11.17
CA GLU A 860 -14.97 88.80 12.49
C GLU A 860 -13.71 88.38 13.26
N LEU A 861 -13.72 88.60 14.57
CA LEU A 861 -12.61 88.25 15.46
C LEU A 861 -12.74 86.77 15.85
N VAL A 862 -11.95 85.92 15.19
CA VAL A 862 -11.91 84.48 15.46
C VAL A 862 -10.71 84.11 16.35
N PRO A 863 -10.82 83.12 17.26
CA PRO A 863 -9.67 82.54 17.95
C PRO A 863 -8.63 82.06 16.92
N ALA A 864 -7.34 82.14 17.24
CA ALA A 864 -6.29 81.66 16.36
C ALA A 864 -6.59 80.22 15.92
N ARG A 865 -6.62 80.01 14.59
CA ARG A 865 -7.00 78.78 13.86
C ARG A 865 -7.09 77.52 14.74
N ARG A 866 -8.25 76.87 14.80
CA ARG A 866 -8.28 75.42 15.06
C ARG A 866 -7.68 74.76 13.83
N SER A 867 -6.56 74.10 14.00
CA SER A 867 -6.00 73.22 12.98
C SER A 867 -6.92 72.00 12.81
N LEU A 868 -6.84 71.26 11.69
CA LEU A 868 -7.46 69.92 11.66
C LEU A 868 -6.92 69.03 12.80
N GLU A 869 -5.79 69.39 13.42
CA GLU A 869 -5.15 68.63 14.50
C GLU A 869 -6.03 68.71 15.74
N ASP A 870 -6.52 69.90 16.03
CA ASP A 870 -7.46 70.15 17.12
C ASP A 870 -8.79 69.42 16.88
N VAL A 871 -9.31 69.43 15.64
CA VAL A 871 -10.54 68.71 15.26
C VAL A 871 -10.34 67.19 15.31
N PHE A 872 -9.18 66.70 14.88
CA PHE A 872 -8.83 65.29 14.89
C PHE A 872 -8.65 64.77 16.33
N LEU A 873 -7.97 65.52 17.20
CA LEU A 873 -7.80 65.19 18.62
C LEU A 873 -9.14 65.18 19.37
N GLU A 874 -10.02 66.13 19.07
CA GLU A 874 -11.40 66.15 19.59
C GLU A 874 -12.23 64.93 19.11
N LEU A 875 -12.13 64.57 17.82
CA LEU A 875 -12.85 63.43 17.22
C LEU A 875 -12.38 62.07 17.75
N ILE A 876 -11.12 61.94 18.19
CA ILE A 876 -10.58 60.69 18.74
C ILE A 876 -10.61 60.64 20.28
N GLY A 877 -10.98 61.75 20.94
CA GLY A 877 -11.24 61.84 22.38
C GLY A 877 -10.02 62.12 23.26
N GLU A 878 -8.99 62.81 22.76
CA GLU A 878 -7.86 63.30 23.58
C GLU A 878 -8.06 64.80 23.87
N GLU A 879 -8.21 65.19 25.14
CA GLU A 879 -8.35 66.61 25.55
C GLU A 879 -7.09 67.41 25.19
N VAL A 880 -7.26 68.53 24.47
CA VAL A 880 -6.21 69.53 24.26
C VAL A 880 -6.14 70.42 25.50
N ASP A 881 -5.09 70.29 26.32
CA ASP A 881 -4.79 71.23 27.41
C ASP A 881 -4.22 72.52 26.81
N VAL A 882 -5.08 73.50 26.55
CA VAL A 882 -4.67 74.85 26.17
C VAL A 882 -4.46 75.68 27.44
N SER A 883 -3.30 75.50 28.07
CA SER A 883 -2.79 76.44 29.07
C SER A 883 -1.26 76.58 28.98
N GLY A 884 -0.78 77.55 28.19
CA GLY A 884 0.63 77.93 28.11
C GLY A 884 1.03 78.64 26.84
#